data_AF-A0A0D0BVM7-F1
#
_entry.id   AF-A0A0D0BVM7-F1
#
_cell.length_a   1.000
_cell.length_b   1.000
_cell.length_c   1.000
_cell.angle_alpha   90.00
_cell.angle_beta   90.00
_cell.angle_gamma   90.00
#
_symmetry.space_group_name_H-M   'P 1'
#
loop_
_entity.id
_entity.type
_entity.pdbx_description
1 polymer ?
#
loop_
_entity_poly.entity_id
_entity_poly.type
_entity_poly.pdbx_seq_one_letter_code
_entity_poly.pdbx_strand_id
1 'polypeptide(L)'
;MDQASQMITGSVVKINGVTKIFSLQIMIAIQKDTGFMKRKIEMLHFENWPIAHSAWYAAYVGLQVSRNKCTEGTRKDILKTIEDWVLETSDNSPPVFWLTGMAGMGKSTIAYSICSYFEKKDKGHRLGASFFCSRQVEKLRTRQYIIPTIVQQLADYSVVFADALSGIKSHVPYVIEKQIDELLIEPWQNSFQKQLADRLPVLVVIDALDEIEHGEGSNFVSNLIQSLNQARASIHGIKFLITSRPDPNIVETCKQLGTEATYRLEDVKPEAAVQDVRCFLGDALSQFPIIEAEALDRIATQSQGVFIYAATAVRYILPKPGRKLSHGEMHARVMAIVADRPVSEHLGDTELLIDTLYKQIIVEALEDPGTDVFKLCRHVLDTIAIAQEPISADTILQLMYGDKQGHDLQAVENAIGAFYAVLRVSEKDCCVYIHHKSFLDFLFASKHAGEHLVCNKLVQHGVIAQQCFVIMKSSLDFNMCALPSSYLLDAEVQGLKEAAGEKFNEALRYACLWWTDHWIAGWEDRLGNLLMNLLEQFGNINAVFWIEAMNLLETSRRSYETMKKLREWFMKNATGSESFLSMITALERLTQSFTGSPARLSTPHFYISSLATELATGKVPSTWRDHFPHLPQVVCVGVSNQSGAKMRINTGSAVRSVAFSMDGLRIVSGLMDNTVCIWDVDTGIKVQALEGHSGSVQSVAFSYDGSHIVSGSNDKNVQIWDVNTGRSLQTLEGHTKAVMSVGFSSDGSRIVSGSADNTIRIWDTHSGGTLQPIKGHT
;
A
#
# COMPACT_ATOMS: atom_id res chain seq x y z
N MET A 1 -1.69 -50.95 -64.30
CA MET A 1 -1.78 -51.11 -62.82
C MET A 1 -0.60 -50.45 -62.11
N ASP A 2 0.62 -50.51 -62.64
CA ASP A 2 1.81 -49.94 -61.97
C ASP A 2 1.80 -48.42 -61.74
N GLN A 3 1.29 -47.61 -62.67
CA GLN A 3 1.20 -46.15 -62.47
C GLN A 3 0.22 -45.76 -61.36
N ALA A 4 -0.91 -46.46 -61.24
CA ALA A 4 -1.87 -46.22 -60.17
C ALA A 4 -1.28 -46.63 -58.81
N SER A 5 -0.54 -47.73 -58.74
CA SER A 5 0.15 -48.18 -57.54
C SER A 5 1.23 -47.18 -57.08
N GLN A 6 2.00 -46.61 -58.01
CA GLN A 6 3.00 -45.58 -57.68
C GLN A 6 2.36 -44.28 -57.19
N MET A 7 1.25 -43.82 -57.80
CA MET A 7 0.53 -42.64 -57.31
C MET A 7 -0.07 -42.83 -55.92
N ILE A 8 -0.64 -44.01 -55.65
CA ILE A 8 -1.18 -44.34 -54.32
C ILE A 8 -0.04 -44.37 -53.29
N THR A 9 1.09 -44.99 -53.62
CA THR A 9 2.25 -45.06 -52.71
C THR A 9 2.81 -43.66 -52.40
N GLY A 10 2.93 -42.79 -53.40
CA GLY A 10 3.38 -41.40 -53.23
C GLY A 10 2.43 -40.56 -52.37
N SER A 11 1.12 -40.74 -52.53
CA SER A 11 0.11 -40.08 -51.69
C SER A 11 0.14 -40.57 -50.25
N VAL A 12 0.33 -41.88 -50.01
CA VAL A 12 0.46 -42.45 -48.67
C VAL A 12 1.69 -41.91 -47.94
N VAL A 13 2.83 -41.74 -48.62
CA VAL A 13 4.04 -41.14 -48.03
C VAL A 13 3.81 -39.67 -47.63
N LYS A 14 3.15 -38.89 -48.49
CA LYS A 14 2.80 -37.49 -48.16
C LYS A 14 1.82 -37.39 -46.99
N ILE A 15 0.78 -38.22 -46.97
CA ILE A 15 -0.18 -38.28 -45.87
C ILE A 15 0.56 -38.64 -44.57
N ASN A 16 1.40 -39.67 -44.58
CA ASN A 16 2.20 -40.06 -43.41
C ASN A 16 3.15 -38.94 -42.92
N GLY A 17 3.75 -38.17 -43.84
CA GLY A 17 4.56 -37.01 -43.50
C GLY A 17 3.76 -35.90 -42.81
N VAL A 18 2.60 -35.55 -43.35
CA VAL A 18 1.69 -34.54 -42.77
C VAL A 18 1.13 -35.03 -41.43
N THR A 19 0.74 -36.29 -41.32
CA THR A 19 0.27 -36.90 -40.06
C THR A 19 1.34 -36.90 -38.98
N LYS A 20 2.62 -37.14 -39.33
CA LYS A 20 3.74 -37.01 -38.38
C LYS A 20 3.92 -35.57 -37.90
N ILE A 21 3.90 -34.58 -38.79
CA ILE A 21 4.04 -33.16 -38.43
C ILE A 21 2.86 -32.73 -37.55
N PHE A 22 1.64 -33.09 -37.91
CA PHE A 22 0.44 -32.79 -37.13
C PHE A 22 0.47 -33.45 -35.74
N SER A 23 0.87 -34.72 -35.66
CA SER A 23 1.03 -35.43 -34.38
C SER A 23 2.11 -34.79 -33.51
N LEU A 24 3.22 -34.35 -34.11
CA LEU A 24 4.28 -33.66 -33.39
C LEU A 24 3.79 -32.30 -32.85
N GLN A 25 3.06 -31.53 -33.66
CA GLN A 25 2.48 -30.25 -33.25
C GLN A 25 1.45 -30.42 -32.12
N ILE A 26 0.59 -31.44 -32.20
CA ILE A 26 -0.37 -31.78 -31.14
C ILE A 26 0.37 -32.23 -29.88
N MET A 27 1.38 -33.09 -29.98
CA MET A 27 2.16 -33.52 -28.81
C MET A 27 2.84 -32.33 -28.13
N ILE A 28 3.43 -31.41 -28.91
CA ILE A 28 4.05 -30.19 -28.37
C ILE A 28 3.00 -29.29 -27.71
N ALA A 29 1.83 -29.12 -28.32
CA ALA A 29 0.72 -28.34 -27.76
C ALA A 29 0.19 -28.96 -26.45
N ILE A 30 -0.08 -30.27 -26.45
CA ILE A 30 -0.51 -31.01 -25.26
C ILE A 30 0.54 -30.92 -24.15
N GLN A 31 1.84 -31.05 -24.48
CA GLN A 31 2.92 -30.94 -23.50
C GLN A 31 3.05 -29.53 -22.94
N LYS A 32 2.83 -28.49 -23.76
CA LYS A 32 2.75 -27.09 -23.29
C LYS A 32 1.55 -26.89 -22.36
N ASP A 33 0.37 -27.40 -22.72
CA ASP A 33 -0.87 -27.22 -21.98
C ASP A 33 -0.89 -28.03 -20.67
N THR A 34 -0.42 -29.28 -20.68
CA THR A 34 -0.26 -30.08 -19.45
C THR A 34 0.83 -29.51 -18.55
N GLY A 35 1.94 -29.02 -19.11
CA GLY A 35 2.95 -28.29 -18.36
C GLY A 35 2.40 -26.99 -17.74
N PHE A 36 1.53 -26.26 -18.45
CA PHE A 36 0.87 -25.06 -17.94
C PHE A 36 -0.14 -25.38 -16.83
N MET A 37 -0.96 -26.42 -16.99
CA MET A 37 -1.91 -26.87 -15.97
C MET A 37 -1.22 -27.37 -14.71
N LYS A 38 -0.15 -28.17 -14.85
CA LYS A 38 0.67 -28.64 -13.73
C LYS A 38 1.31 -27.46 -12.97
N ARG A 39 1.85 -26.47 -13.69
CA ARG A 39 2.38 -25.21 -13.13
C ARG A 39 1.33 -24.46 -12.32
N LYS A 40 0.12 -24.30 -12.87
CA LYS A 40 -0.96 -23.59 -12.19
C LYS A 40 -1.37 -24.29 -10.90
N ILE A 41 -1.36 -25.63 -10.89
CA ILE A 41 -1.65 -26.47 -9.72
C ILE A 41 -0.53 -26.39 -8.68
N GLU A 42 0.75 -26.46 -9.08
CA GLU A 42 1.90 -26.31 -8.18
C GLU A 42 1.98 -24.91 -7.57
N MET A 43 1.53 -23.89 -8.31
CA MET A 43 1.43 -22.51 -7.81
C MET A 43 0.20 -22.23 -6.92
N LEU A 44 -0.77 -23.15 -6.80
CA LEU A 44 -1.91 -22.99 -5.87
C LEU A 44 -1.44 -22.90 -4.40
N HIS A 45 -0.26 -23.45 -4.06
CA HIS A 45 0.34 -23.31 -2.74
C HIS A 45 0.70 -21.86 -2.38
N PHE A 46 0.73 -20.95 -3.35
CA PHE A 46 1.05 -19.53 -3.20
C PHE A 46 -0.19 -18.61 -3.24
N GLU A 47 -1.42 -19.15 -3.24
CA GLU A 47 -2.67 -18.35 -3.26
C GLU A 47 -2.79 -17.36 -2.08
N ASN A 48 -2.08 -17.64 -0.97
CA ASN A 48 -2.07 -16.79 0.22
C ASN A 48 -0.98 -15.70 0.19
N TRP A 49 -0.23 -15.56 -0.90
CA TRP A 49 0.80 -14.52 -1.01
C TRP A 49 0.16 -13.14 -1.19
N PRO A 50 0.74 -12.06 -0.62
CA PRO A 50 0.28 -10.70 -0.83
C PRO A 50 0.63 -10.26 -2.26
N ILE A 51 -0.23 -10.62 -3.21
CA ILE A 51 -0.06 -10.33 -4.62
C ILE A 51 -0.93 -9.14 -5.03
N ALA A 52 -0.34 -8.24 -5.81
CA ALA A 52 -1.00 -7.10 -6.42
C ALA A 52 -1.10 -7.28 -7.93
N HIS A 53 -2.11 -8.00 -8.42
CA HIS A 53 -2.31 -8.19 -9.87
C HIS A 53 -2.48 -6.88 -10.64
N SER A 54 -2.95 -5.81 -9.98
CA SER A 54 -3.03 -4.46 -10.53
C SER A 54 -1.67 -3.77 -10.68
N ALA A 55 -0.57 -4.36 -10.23
CA ALA A 55 0.76 -3.77 -10.37
C ALA A 55 1.36 -3.97 -11.77
N TRP A 56 0.89 -4.98 -12.53
CA TRP A 56 1.38 -5.27 -13.89
C TRP A 56 1.23 -4.04 -14.78
N TYR A 57 2.21 -3.80 -15.65
CA TYR A 57 2.28 -2.57 -16.44
C TYR A 57 1.05 -2.38 -17.33
N ALA A 58 0.56 -3.47 -17.93
CA ALA A 58 -0.64 -3.51 -18.77
C ALA A 58 -1.87 -3.99 -18.00
N ALA A 59 -1.79 -4.20 -16.68
CA ALA A 59 -2.97 -4.52 -15.92
C ALA A 59 -3.90 -3.33 -15.99
N TYR A 60 -5.15 -3.64 -16.25
CA TYR A 60 -6.20 -2.67 -16.04
C TYR A 60 -6.33 -2.47 -14.53
N VAL A 61 -5.63 -1.46 -14.00
CA VAL A 61 -5.70 -1.00 -12.58
C VAL A 61 -7.05 -0.34 -12.28
N GLY A 62 -8.05 -0.49 -13.17
CA GLY A 62 -9.16 0.43 -13.29
C GLY A 62 -8.73 1.74 -13.96
N LEU A 63 -9.68 2.68 -14.10
CA LEU A 63 -9.43 4.01 -14.65
C LEU A 63 -8.73 4.94 -13.62
N GLN A 64 -8.30 4.44 -12.46
CA GLN A 64 -7.64 5.22 -11.41
C GLN A 64 -6.25 5.70 -11.88
N VAL A 65 -5.49 4.86 -12.58
CA VAL A 65 -4.17 5.20 -13.14
C VAL A 65 -4.15 4.97 -14.66
N SER A 66 -4.21 6.05 -15.46
CA SER A 66 -4.04 5.95 -16.92
C SER A 66 -2.55 5.93 -17.26
N ARG A 67 -2.03 4.78 -17.69
CA ARG A 67 -0.65 4.64 -18.17
C ARG A 67 -0.65 4.59 -19.69
N ASN A 68 0.02 5.55 -20.31
CA ASN A 68 0.16 5.63 -21.77
C ASN A 68 1.62 5.45 -22.15
N LYS A 69 1.84 4.97 -23.38
CA LYS A 69 3.16 5.01 -24.02
C LYS A 69 3.56 6.45 -24.33
N CYS A 70 4.86 6.69 -24.48
CA CYS A 70 5.39 7.93 -25.03
C CYS A 70 4.80 8.16 -26.41
N THR A 71 4.48 9.42 -26.70
CA THR A 71 4.06 9.84 -28.05
C THR A 71 5.16 9.49 -29.04
N GLU A 72 4.76 8.99 -30.21
CA GLU A 72 5.70 8.64 -31.26
C GLU A 72 6.53 9.86 -31.64
N GLY A 73 7.86 9.69 -31.67
CA GLY A 73 8.76 10.81 -31.94
C GLY A 73 9.40 11.45 -30.70
N THR A 74 8.89 11.18 -29.49
CA THR A 74 9.39 11.77 -28.24
C THR A 74 10.35 10.85 -27.49
N ARG A 75 11.24 11.42 -26.66
CA ARG A 75 12.11 10.69 -25.72
C ARG A 75 12.97 9.60 -26.39
N LYS A 76 13.29 9.77 -27.67
CA LYS A 76 13.98 8.76 -28.49
C LYS A 76 15.32 8.35 -27.91
N ASP A 77 16.10 9.32 -27.45
CA ASP A 77 17.46 9.07 -26.96
C ASP A 77 17.43 8.22 -25.69
N ILE A 78 16.59 8.57 -24.70
CA ILE A 78 16.48 7.78 -23.45
C ILE A 78 15.85 6.41 -23.69
N LEU A 79 14.82 6.31 -24.54
CA LEU A 79 14.23 5.01 -24.87
C LEU A 79 15.29 4.11 -25.51
N LYS A 80 16.07 4.64 -26.45
CA LYS A 80 17.17 3.90 -27.08
C LYS A 80 18.27 3.54 -26.09
N THR A 81 18.68 4.43 -25.19
CA THR A 81 19.68 4.12 -24.15
C THR A 81 19.22 2.96 -23.26
N ILE A 82 17.96 2.96 -22.83
CA ILE A 82 17.41 1.86 -22.01
C ILE A 82 17.30 0.58 -22.86
N GLU A 83 16.86 0.66 -24.10
CA GLU A 83 16.82 -0.49 -25.02
C GLU A 83 18.21 -1.11 -25.21
N ASP A 84 19.22 -0.30 -25.53
CA ASP A 84 20.62 -0.71 -25.71
C ASP A 84 21.16 -1.33 -24.41
N TRP A 85 20.87 -0.74 -23.25
CA TRP A 85 21.20 -1.31 -21.95
C TRP A 85 20.52 -2.66 -21.72
N VAL A 86 19.23 -2.84 -22.01
CA VAL A 86 18.55 -4.14 -21.84
C VAL A 86 19.14 -5.21 -22.77
N LEU A 87 19.54 -4.82 -23.98
CA LEU A 87 20.10 -5.73 -24.99
C LEU A 87 21.56 -6.12 -24.68
N GLU A 88 22.28 -5.32 -23.90
CA GLU A 88 23.67 -5.60 -23.53
C GLU A 88 23.78 -6.90 -22.70
N THR A 89 24.65 -7.80 -23.15
CA THR A 89 24.88 -9.13 -22.55
C THR A 89 26.22 -9.25 -21.84
N SER A 90 26.99 -8.16 -21.73
CA SER A 90 28.30 -8.17 -21.09
C SER A 90 28.17 -8.32 -19.57
N ASP A 91 29.08 -9.07 -18.94
CA ASP A 91 29.17 -9.22 -17.47
C ASP A 91 29.43 -7.88 -16.75
N ASN A 92 29.89 -6.87 -17.49
CA ASN A 92 30.17 -5.53 -16.97
C ASN A 92 28.94 -4.61 -16.98
N SER A 93 27.85 -5.02 -17.65
CA SER A 93 26.63 -4.23 -17.72
C SER A 93 25.97 -4.13 -16.34
N PRO A 94 25.58 -2.92 -15.88
CA PRO A 94 25.00 -2.75 -14.56
C PRO A 94 23.65 -3.48 -14.46
N PRO A 95 23.37 -4.22 -13.37
CA PRO A 95 22.13 -4.97 -13.21
C PRO A 95 20.92 -4.07 -12.94
N VAL A 96 21.14 -2.82 -12.54
CA VAL A 96 20.09 -1.84 -12.23
C VAL A 96 20.31 -0.61 -13.11
N PHE A 97 19.25 -0.14 -13.76
CA PHE A 97 19.20 1.16 -14.42
C PHE A 97 18.22 2.06 -13.67
N TRP A 98 18.68 3.20 -13.17
CA TRP A 98 17.87 4.13 -12.41
C TRP A 98 17.48 5.35 -13.25
N LEU A 99 16.20 5.46 -13.56
CA LEU A 99 15.60 6.62 -14.22
C LEU A 99 15.01 7.56 -13.15
N THR A 100 15.65 8.71 -12.96
CA THR A 100 15.24 9.70 -11.98
C THR A 100 14.84 11.01 -12.63
N GLY A 101 14.01 11.78 -11.93
CA GLY A 101 13.46 13.02 -12.45
C GLY A 101 12.43 13.62 -11.50
N MET A 102 12.26 14.93 -11.55
CA MET A 102 11.17 15.62 -10.87
C MET A 102 9.78 15.15 -11.36
N ALA A 103 8.74 15.54 -10.62
CA ALA A 103 7.37 15.18 -10.92
C ALA A 103 6.95 15.69 -12.31
N GLY A 104 6.20 14.88 -13.07
CA GLY A 104 5.67 15.30 -14.37
C GLY A 104 6.64 15.28 -15.56
N MET A 105 7.88 14.79 -15.39
CA MET A 105 8.85 14.66 -16.50
C MET A 105 8.64 13.43 -17.40
N GLY A 106 7.71 12.53 -17.04
CA GLY A 106 7.32 11.36 -17.86
C GLY A 106 7.98 10.03 -17.49
N LYS A 107 8.55 9.87 -16.28
CA LYS A 107 9.20 8.62 -15.81
C LYS A 107 8.33 7.37 -16.03
N SER A 108 7.10 7.37 -15.49
CA SER A 108 6.16 6.26 -15.64
C SER A 108 5.76 5.99 -17.10
N THR A 109 5.67 7.04 -17.92
CA THR A 109 5.40 6.93 -19.36
C THR A 109 6.55 6.26 -20.10
N ILE A 110 7.81 6.57 -19.73
CA ILE A 110 9.01 5.92 -20.28
C ILE A 110 9.04 4.45 -19.85
N ALA A 111 8.86 4.15 -18.56
CA ALA A 111 8.82 2.79 -18.04
C ALA A 111 7.74 1.93 -18.73
N TYR A 112 6.54 2.49 -18.92
CA TYR A 112 5.44 1.84 -19.65
C TYR A 112 5.81 1.57 -21.12
N SER A 113 6.46 2.52 -21.78
CA SER A 113 6.89 2.37 -23.18
C SER A 113 7.90 1.25 -23.36
N ILE A 114 8.86 1.15 -22.44
CA ILE A 114 9.85 0.07 -22.42
C ILE A 114 9.18 -1.29 -22.21
N CYS A 115 8.25 -1.40 -21.24
CA CYS A 115 7.47 -2.63 -21.06
C CYS A 115 6.70 -3.00 -22.34
N SER A 116 5.96 -2.05 -22.92
CA SER A 116 5.19 -2.29 -24.14
C SER A 116 6.07 -2.65 -25.34
N TYR A 117 7.30 -2.14 -25.42
CA TYR A 117 8.26 -2.49 -26.46
C TYR A 117 8.69 -3.95 -26.33
N PHE A 118 9.14 -4.36 -25.14
CA PHE A 118 9.63 -5.73 -24.91
C PHE A 118 8.51 -6.77 -24.87
N GLU A 119 7.26 -6.41 -24.56
CA GLU A 119 6.14 -7.33 -24.70
C GLU A 119 5.73 -7.49 -26.18
N LYS A 120 5.55 -6.40 -26.92
CA LYS A 120 4.93 -6.46 -28.26
C LYS A 120 5.94 -6.64 -29.38
N LYS A 121 7.01 -5.84 -29.41
CA LYS A 121 8.01 -5.87 -30.49
C LYS A 121 9.01 -7.00 -30.29
N ASP A 122 9.48 -7.20 -29.07
CA ASP A 122 10.35 -8.33 -28.71
C ASP A 122 9.57 -9.62 -28.41
N LYS A 123 8.24 -9.62 -28.65
CA LYS A 123 7.33 -10.77 -28.47
C LYS A 123 7.37 -11.37 -27.06
N GLY A 124 7.71 -10.58 -26.05
CA GLY A 124 7.77 -11.01 -24.66
C GLY A 124 8.98 -11.89 -24.35
N HIS A 125 10.05 -11.87 -25.14
CA HIS A 125 11.25 -12.69 -24.87
C HIS A 125 12.15 -12.14 -23.76
N ARG A 126 11.93 -10.91 -23.30
CA ARG A 126 12.76 -10.26 -22.28
C ARG A 126 11.97 -9.65 -21.13
N LEU A 127 10.74 -9.17 -21.33
CA LEU A 127 9.95 -8.62 -20.21
C LEU A 127 9.49 -9.75 -19.29
N GLY A 128 10.16 -9.91 -18.15
CA GLY A 128 9.84 -10.95 -17.17
C GLY A 128 8.82 -10.51 -16.14
N ALA A 129 8.93 -9.28 -15.63
CA ALA A 129 8.02 -8.76 -14.62
C ALA A 129 7.92 -7.23 -14.62
N SER A 130 6.83 -6.72 -14.06
CA SER A 130 6.61 -5.29 -13.83
C SER A 130 5.77 -5.04 -12.57
N PHE A 131 6.15 -3.99 -11.83
CA PHE A 131 5.43 -3.47 -10.68
C PHE A 131 5.38 -1.95 -10.74
N PHE A 132 4.19 -1.37 -10.91
CA PHE A 132 4.03 0.07 -10.96
C PHE A 132 3.32 0.55 -9.69
N CYS A 133 4.06 1.29 -8.86
CA CYS A 133 3.57 1.84 -7.62
C CYS A 133 2.47 2.88 -7.84
N SER A 134 1.58 3.04 -6.86
CA SER A 134 0.55 4.08 -6.88
C SER A 134 0.04 4.41 -5.48
N ARG A 135 0.06 5.70 -5.11
CA ARG A 135 -0.54 6.18 -3.85
C ARG A 135 -2.05 5.98 -3.74
N GLN A 136 -2.72 5.82 -4.89
CA GLN A 136 -4.18 5.72 -4.97
C GLN A 136 -4.70 4.32 -4.64
N VAL A 137 -3.83 3.30 -4.71
CA VAL A 137 -4.21 1.91 -4.46
C VAL A 137 -3.34 1.37 -3.33
N GLU A 138 -3.96 0.96 -2.22
CA GLU A 138 -3.26 0.48 -1.02
C GLU A 138 -2.19 -0.58 -1.34
N LYS A 139 -2.56 -1.63 -2.08
CA LYS A 139 -1.63 -2.69 -2.49
C LYS A 139 -0.42 -2.20 -3.32
N LEU A 140 -0.55 -1.07 -4.01
CA LEU A 140 0.50 -0.49 -4.87
C LEU A 140 1.37 0.54 -4.16
N ARG A 141 1.02 0.95 -2.93
CA ARG A 141 1.83 1.84 -2.08
C ARG A 141 2.45 1.14 -0.87
N THR A 142 2.19 -0.15 -0.67
CA THR A 142 2.74 -0.95 0.43
C THR A 142 3.83 -1.88 -0.08
N ARG A 143 5.04 -1.82 0.51
CA ARG A 143 6.23 -2.58 0.06
C ARG A 143 6.07 -4.10 0.03
N GLN A 144 5.25 -4.66 0.92
CA GLN A 144 5.11 -6.11 1.10
C GLN A 144 4.57 -6.84 -0.15
N TYR A 145 3.97 -6.11 -1.09
CA TYR A 145 3.41 -6.66 -2.32
C TYR A 145 4.42 -6.71 -3.47
N ILE A 146 5.56 -6.00 -3.39
CA ILE A 146 6.47 -5.81 -4.54
C ILE A 146 7.12 -7.13 -4.96
N ILE A 147 7.91 -7.76 -4.08
CA ILE A 147 8.65 -8.98 -4.41
C ILE A 147 7.73 -10.16 -4.71
N PRO A 148 6.70 -10.46 -3.89
CA PRO A 148 5.80 -11.59 -4.18
C PRO A 148 5.13 -11.48 -5.55
N THR A 149 4.74 -10.26 -5.94
CA THR A 149 4.14 -9.99 -7.26
C THR A 149 5.15 -10.17 -8.40
N ILE A 150 6.39 -9.68 -8.24
CA ILE A 150 7.46 -9.85 -9.23
C ILE A 150 7.83 -11.33 -9.40
N VAL A 151 7.98 -12.05 -8.28
CA VAL A 151 8.35 -13.47 -8.27
C VAL A 151 7.28 -14.32 -8.95
N GLN A 152 6.00 -14.05 -8.69
CA GLN A 152 4.91 -14.73 -9.39
C GLN A 152 4.99 -14.52 -10.90
N GLN A 153 5.16 -13.28 -11.36
CA GLN A 153 5.27 -12.99 -12.79
C GLN A 153 6.49 -13.65 -13.43
N LEU A 154 7.63 -13.69 -12.73
CA LEU A 154 8.82 -14.39 -13.20
C LEU A 154 8.63 -15.91 -13.24
N ALA A 155 7.82 -16.48 -12.35
CA ALA A 155 7.46 -17.90 -12.37
C ALA A 155 6.54 -18.22 -13.55
N ASP A 156 5.59 -17.36 -13.86
CA ASP A 156 4.74 -17.46 -15.06
C ASP A 156 5.60 -17.35 -16.35
N TYR A 157 6.60 -16.47 -16.32
CA TYR A 157 7.53 -16.23 -17.43
C TYR A 157 8.51 -17.38 -17.67
N SER A 158 9.13 -17.93 -16.62
CA SER A 158 10.21 -18.93 -16.71
C SER A 158 9.89 -20.20 -15.92
N VAL A 159 9.69 -21.30 -16.65
CA VAL A 159 9.42 -22.62 -16.05
C VAL A 159 10.54 -23.06 -15.11
N VAL A 160 11.80 -22.82 -15.48
CA VAL A 160 12.94 -23.25 -14.67
C VAL A 160 13.06 -22.41 -13.39
N PHE A 161 12.59 -21.16 -13.41
CA PHE A 161 12.48 -20.33 -12.21
C PHE A 161 11.33 -20.80 -11.32
N ALA A 162 10.17 -21.14 -11.90
CA ALA A 162 9.06 -21.75 -11.17
C ALA A 162 9.47 -23.08 -10.49
N ASP A 163 10.23 -23.93 -11.20
CA ASP A 163 10.76 -25.17 -10.63
C ASP A 163 11.72 -24.90 -9.47
N ALA A 164 12.56 -23.86 -9.57
CA ALA A 164 13.45 -23.45 -8.49
C ALA A 164 12.69 -22.92 -7.26
N LEU A 165 11.51 -22.32 -7.46
CA LEU A 165 10.61 -21.87 -6.38
C LEU A 165 9.86 -23.01 -5.70
N SER A 166 9.63 -24.14 -6.37
CA SER A 166 8.83 -25.27 -5.85
C SER A 166 9.36 -25.90 -4.55
N GLY A 167 10.64 -25.65 -4.20
CA GLY A 167 11.26 -26.09 -2.94
C GLY A 167 11.14 -25.11 -1.77
N ILE A 168 10.60 -23.90 -2.00
CA ILE A 168 10.49 -22.85 -0.98
C ILE A 168 9.14 -22.96 -0.25
N LYS A 169 9.14 -22.69 1.06
CA LYS A 169 7.94 -22.80 1.91
C LYS A 169 6.85 -21.83 1.47
N SER A 170 5.59 -22.18 1.75
CA SER A 170 4.39 -21.40 1.38
C SER A 170 4.27 -20.02 2.04
N HIS A 171 5.06 -19.71 3.07
CA HIS A 171 5.01 -18.42 3.77
C HIS A 171 6.02 -17.42 3.20
N VAL A 172 5.54 -16.22 2.86
CA VAL A 172 6.38 -15.11 2.42
C VAL A 172 7.20 -14.58 3.61
N PRO A 173 8.54 -14.46 3.51
CA PRO A 173 9.36 -13.85 4.56
C PRO A 173 8.87 -12.44 4.89
N TYR A 174 8.77 -12.09 6.17
CA TYR A 174 8.30 -10.77 6.60
C TYR A 174 9.31 -9.65 6.26
N VAL A 175 10.61 -9.98 6.24
CA VAL A 175 11.70 -9.04 6.00
C VAL A 175 12.01 -8.95 4.51
N ILE A 176 12.07 -7.73 3.97
CA ILE A 176 12.28 -7.49 2.53
C ILE A 176 13.63 -8.01 2.03
N GLU A 177 14.72 -7.88 2.80
CA GLU A 177 16.01 -8.45 2.40
C GLU A 177 15.88 -9.95 2.14
N LYS A 178 15.24 -10.68 3.06
CA LYS A 178 14.96 -12.11 2.90
C LYS A 178 14.02 -12.40 1.74
N GLN A 179 13.02 -11.55 1.46
CA GLN A 179 12.20 -11.73 0.26
C GLN A 179 13.04 -11.61 -1.01
N ILE A 180 13.93 -10.62 -1.10
CA ILE A 180 14.80 -10.42 -2.27
C ILE A 180 15.77 -11.60 -2.40
N ASP A 181 16.39 -12.03 -1.32
CA ASP A 181 17.39 -13.10 -1.36
C ASP A 181 16.73 -14.47 -1.60
N GLU A 182 15.80 -14.87 -0.72
CA GLU A 182 15.21 -16.22 -0.71
C GLU A 182 14.17 -16.44 -1.82
N LEU A 183 13.39 -15.41 -2.22
CA LEU A 183 12.32 -15.58 -3.22
C LEU A 183 12.73 -15.16 -4.64
N LEU A 184 13.71 -14.28 -4.79
CA LEU A 184 14.08 -13.74 -6.10
C LEU A 184 15.49 -14.15 -6.52
N ILE A 185 16.52 -13.86 -5.73
CA ILE A 185 17.92 -14.06 -6.10
C ILE A 185 18.31 -15.54 -6.10
N GLU A 186 18.11 -16.26 -5.00
CA GLU A 186 18.49 -17.67 -4.89
C GLU A 186 17.76 -18.54 -5.93
N PRO A 187 16.43 -18.42 -6.14
CA PRO A 187 15.73 -19.19 -7.17
C PRO A 187 16.20 -18.82 -8.57
N TRP A 188 16.56 -17.56 -8.81
CA TRP A 188 17.10 -17.12 -10.10
C TRP A 188 18.44 -17.79 -10.39
N GLN A 189 19.37 -17.77 -9.44
CA GLN A 189 20.66 -18.43 -9.54
C GLN A 189 20.51 -19.94 -9.77
N ASN A 190 19.65 -20.60 -9.00
CA ASN A 190 19.34 -22.02 -9.15
C ASN A 190 18.73 -22.35 -10.51
N SER A 191 17.95 -21.42 -11.09
CA SER A 191 17.41 -21.57 -12.45
C SER A 191 18.50 -21.52 -13.53
N PHE A 192 19.58 -20.78 -13.28
CA PHE A 192 20.68 -20.59 -14.23
C PHE A 192 21.54 -21.85 -14.40
N GLN A 193 21.80 -22.59 -13.31
CA GLN A 193 22.58 -23.84 -13.35
C GLN A 193 21.94 -24.95 -14.21
N LYS A 194 20.65 -24.84 -14.51
CA LYS A 194 19.86 -25.83 -15.25
C LYS A 194 19.58 -25.42 -16.71
N GLN A 195 20.11 -24.29 -17.19
CA GLN A 195 19.84 -23.76 -18.55
C GLN A 195 21.11 -23.62 -19.42
N LEU A 196 20.91 -23.64 -20.76
CA LEU A 196 21.92 -23.38 -21.78
C LEU A 196 22.50 -21.97 -21.65
N ALA A 197 23.80 -21.81 -21.96
CA ALA A 197 24.61 -20.60 -21.79
C ALA A 197 24.12 -19.32 -22.54
N ASP A 198 23.11 -19.42 -23.40
CA ASP A 198 22.65 -18.34 -24.30
C ASP A 198 21.31 -17.70 -23.87
N ARG A 199 21.10 -17.43 -22.58
CA ARG A 199 19.85 -16.78 -22.11
C ARG A 199 19.87 -15.28 -22.40
N LEU A 200 18.82 -14.79 -23.08
CA LEU A 200 18.60 -13.35 -23.26
C LEU A 200 18.38 -12.67 -21.89
N PRO A 201 18.97 -11.48 -21.64
CA PRO A 201 18.70 -10.68 -20.45
C PRO A 201 17.20 -10.44 -20.23
N VAL A 202 16.73 -10.77 -19.03
CA VAL A 202 15.35 -10.63 -18.58
C VAL A 202 15.19 -9.32 -17.83
N LEU A 203 14.24 -8.50 -18.24
CA LEU A 203 13.90 -7.20 -17.69
C LEU A 203 12.81 -7.32 -16.62
N VAL A 204 13.06 -6.69 -15.48
CA VAL A 204 12.09 -6.39 -14.41
C VAL A 204 11.96 -4.87 -14.30
N VAL A 205 10.73 -4.36 -14.31
CA VAL A 205 10.46 -2.91 -14.21
C VAL A 205 9.76 -2.58 -12.90
N ILE A 206 10.31 -1.64 -12.12
CA ILE A 206 9.71 -1.15 -10.88
C ILE A 206 9.55 0.36 -10.99
N ASP A 207 8.31 0.83 -11.18
CA ASP A 207 8.00 2.22 -11.44
C ASP A 207 7.50 2.96 -10.18
N ALA A 208 7.92 4.22 -10.04
CA ALA A 208 7.46 5.19 -9.05
C ALA A 208 7.66 4.77 -7.59
N LEU A 209 8.86 4.29 -7.23
CA LEU A 209 9.15 3.86 -5.85
C LEU A 209 8.98 4.96 -4.79
N ASP A 210 9.02 6.24 -5.19
CA ASP A 210 8.69 7.39 -4.31
C ASP A 210 7.19 7.48 -3.92
N GLU A 211 6.35 6.60 -4.48
CA GLU A 211 4.95 6.47 -4.11
C GLU A 211 4.68 5.44 -3.01
N ILE A 212 5.70 4.71 -2.55
CA ILE A 212 5.59 3.81 -1.39
C ILE A 212 5.47 4.64 -0.10
N GLU A 213 4.58 4.21 0.80
CA GLU A 213 4.31 4.89 2.07
C GLU A 213 5.52 4.89 3.01
N HIS A 214 5.51 5.83 3.96
CA HIS A 214 6.50 5.95 5.04
C HIS A 214 7.97 6.04 4.59
N GLY A 215 8.23 6.39 3.33
CA GLY A 215 9.58 6.48 2.77
C GLY A 215 10.25 5.13 2.53
N GLU A 216 9.51 4.02 2.62
CA GLU A 216 10.07 2.68 2.53
C GLU A 216 10.57 2.31 1.12
N GLY A 217 10.19 3.07 0.09
CA GLY A 217 10.74 2.92 -1.26
C GLY A 217 12.25 3.11 -1.31
N SER A 218 12.81 4.02 -0.49
CA SER A 218 14.25 4.23 -0.43
C SER A 218 14.99 3.03 0.19
N ASN A 219 14.44 2.49 1.28
CA ASN A 219 14.94 1.26 1.90
C ASN A 219 14.87 0.06 0.95
N PHE A 220 13.79 -0.05 0.17
CA PHE A 220 13.65 -1.11 -0.83
C PHE A 220 14.76 -1.05 -1.89
N VAL A 221 15.06 0.13 -2.44
CA VAL A 221 16.14 0.29 -3.43
C VAL A 221 17.50 -0.06 -2.82
N SER A 222 17.76 0.40 -1.59
CA SER A 222 18.99 0.08 -0.86
C SER A 222 19.19 -1.43 -0.71
N ASN A 223 18.16 -2.11 -0.23
CA ASN A 223 18.19 -3.55 -0.02
C ASN A 223 18.36 -4.31 -1.34
N LEU A 224 17.65 -3.90 -2.40
CA LEU A 224 17.79 -4.52 -3.72
C LEU A 224 19.20 -4.35 -4.29
N ILE A 225 19.76 -3.14 -4.26
CA ILE A 225 21.11 -2.87 -4.77
C ILE A 225 22.16 -3.63 -3.94
N GLN A 226 22.00 -3.67 -2.62
CA GLN A 226 22.91 -4.40 -1.73
C GLN A 226 22.89 -5.90 -2.02
N SER A 227 21.72 -6.53 -2.08
CA SER A 227 21.58 -7.95 -2.40
C SER A 227 22.12 -8.28 -3.80
N LEU A 228 21.83 -7.44 -4.80
CA LEU A 228 22.36 -7.61 -6.16
C LEU A 228 23.89 -7.47 -6.21
N ASN A 229 24.47 -6.53 -5.47
CA ASN A 229 25.92 -6.34 -5.40
C ASN A 229 26.63 -7.50 -4.71
N GLN A 230 26.05 -8.03 -3.62
CA GLN A 230 26.58 -9.21 -2.93
C GLN A 230 26.59 -10.43 -3.85
N ALA A 231 25.57 -10.57 -4.70
CA ALA A 231 25.41 -11.69 -5.59
C ALA A 231 25.92 -11.44 -7.03
N ARG A 232 26.62 -10.32 -7.28
CA ARG A 232 27.01 -9.80 -8.61
C ARG A 232 27.76 -10.80 -9.49
N ALA A 233 28.53 -11.72 -8.91
CA ALA A 233 29.23 -12.78 -9.65
C ALA A 233 28.32 -13.91 -10.17
N SER A 234 27.02 -13.90 -9.82
CA SER A 234 26.10 -15.03 -10.03
C SER A 234 24.69 -14.65 -10.53
N ILE A 235 24.34 -13.36 -10.57
CA ILE A 235 23.05 -12.84 -11.07
C ILE A 235 23.20 -12.40 -12.54
N HIS A 236 23.62 -13.34 -13.39
CA HIS A 236 23.70 -13.06 -14.82
C HIS A 236 22.30 -13.10 -15.46
N GLY A 237 22.04 -12.18 -16.39
CA GLY A 237 20.86 -12.24 -17.27
C GLY A 237 19.54 -11.76 -16.66
N ILE A 238 19.55 -11.04 -15.53
CA ILE A 238 18.38 -10.28 -15.05
C ILE A 238 18.77 -8.81 -14.85
N LYS A 239 17.87 -7.91 -15.25
CA LYS A 239 18.07 -6.46 -15.25
C LYS A 239 16.87 -5.75 -14.65
N PHE A 240 17.10 -4.73 -13.83
CA PHE A 240 16.07 -3.97 -13.12
C PHE A 240 16.04 -2.52 -13.60
N LEU A 241 14.95 -2.12 -14.27
CA LEU A 241 14.67 -0.71 -14.53
C LEU A 241 13.87 -0.15 -13.37
N ILE A 242 14.43 0.83 -12.66
CA ILE A 242 13.80 1.46 -11.50
C ILE A 242 13.52 2.92 -11.80
N THR A 243 12.33 3.41 -11.44
CA THR A 243 12.03 4.84 -11.49
C THR A 243 11.67 5.41 -10.12
N SER A 244 12.15 6.62 -9.84
CA SER A 244 11.77 7.37 -8.63
C SER A 244 12.02 8.87 -8.80
N ARG A 245 11.52 9.68 -7.88
CA ARG A 245 12.05 11.04 -7.65
C ARG A 245 13.44 10.99 -7.01
N PRO A 246 14.24 12.07 -7.12
CA PRO A 246 15.51 12.18 -6.42
C PRO A 246 15.28 12.35 -4.91
N ASP A 247 15.24 11.24 -4.18
CA ASP A 247 15.32 11.20 -2.72
C ASP A 247 16.80 11.16 -2.30
N PRO A 248 17.26 11.94 -1.31
CA PRO A 248 18.65 11.94 -0.88
C PRO A 248 19.21 10.53 -0.56
N ASN A 249 18.41 9.67 0.07
CA ASN A 249 18.81 8.31 0.44
C ASN A 249 18.93 7.41 -0.81
N ILE A 250 18.04 7.57 -1.79
CA ILE A 250 18.11 6.83 -3.07
C ILE A 250 19.30 7.32 -3.88
N VAL A 251 19.54 8.62 -3.95
CA VAL A 251 20.67 9.22 -4.66
C VAL A 251 22.00 8.68 -4.13
N GLU A 252 22.17 8.61 -2.81
CA GLU A 252 23.40 8.10 -2.20
C GLU A 252 23.63 6.62 -2.52
N THR A 253 22.58 5.82 -2.47
CA THR A 253 22.62 4.40 -2.81
C THR A 253 22.94 4.18 -4.29
N CYS A 254 22.24 4.88 -5.19
CA CYS A 254 22.40 4.69 -6.63
C CYS A 254 23.73 5.25 -7.18
N LYS A 255 24.43 6.14 -6.46
CA LYS A 255 25.82 6.52 -6.79
C LYS A 255 26.75 5.30 -6.84
N GLN A 256 26.43 4.23 -6.11
CA GLN A 256 27.20 2.99 -6.09
C GLN A 256 27.05 2.17 -7.39
N LEU A 257 26.05 2.46 -8.23
CA LEU A 257 25.79 1.77 -9.51
C LEU A 257 26.67 2.27 -10.66
N GLY A 258 27.36 3.41 -10.48
CA GLY A 258 28.11 4.09 -11.54
C GLY A 258 27.26 5.08 -12.36
N THR A 259 27.91 6.02 -13.03
CA THR A 259 27.24 7.12 -13.76
C THR A 259 26.47 6.65 -14.99
N GLU A 260 26.90 5.57 -15.64
CA GLU A 260 26.26 5.04 -16.86
C GLU A 260 24.93 4.33 -16.58
N ALA A 261 24.72 3.89 -15.33
CA ALA A 261 23.52 3.21 -14.88
C ALA A 261 22.40 4.16 -14.39
N THR A 262 22.68 5.46 -14.34
CA THR A 262 21.74 6.48 -13.85
C THR A 262 21.43 7.47 -14.95
N TYR A 263 20.14 7.70 -15.21
CA TYR A 263 19.69 8.73 -16.13
C TYR A 263 18.79 9.73 -15.42
N ARG A 264 19.21 10.99 -15.42
CA ARG A 264 18.48 12.11 -14.82
C ARG A 264 17.76 12.87 -15.92
N LEU A 265 16.43 12.94 -15.83
CA LEU A 265 15.63 13.69 -16.80
C LEU A 265 15.90 15.20 -16.74
N GLU A 266 16.46 15.69 -15.64
CA GLU A 266 16.94 17.07 -15.49
C GLU A 266 18.17 17.39 -16.35
N ASP A 267 18.97 16.38 -16.70
CA ASP A 267 20.21 16.55 -17.47
C ASP A 267 19.94 16.56 -19.00
N VAL A 268 18.69 16.32 -19.42
CA VAL A 268 18.26 16.43 -20.82
C VAL A 268 18.35 17.89 -21.24
N LYS A 269 18.98 18.15 -22.41
CA LYS A 269 19.09 19.50 -22.96
C LYS A 269 17.71 20.18 -23.03
N PRO A 270 17.56 21.41 -22.51
CA PRO A 270 16.27 22.11 -22.49
C PRO A 270 15.59 22.16 -23.86
N GLU A 271 16.35 22.36 -24.93
CA GLU A 271 15.84 22.42 -26.30
C GLU A 271 15.24 21.09 -26.76
N ALA A 272 15.88 19.97 -26.40
CA ALA A 272 15.40 18.63 -26.73
C ALA A 272 14.12 18.30 -25.93
N ALA A 273 14.08 18.67 -24.65
CA ALA A 273 12.91 18.46 -23.80
C ALA A 273 11.70 19.30 -24.29
N VAL A 274 11.92 20.56 -24.70
CA VAL A 274 10.89 21.40 -25.31
C VAL A 274 10.41 20.83 -26.65
N GLN A 275 11.31 20.31 -27.48
CA GLN A 275 10.94 19.70 -28.75
C GLN A 275 10.10 18.41 -28.56
N ASP A 276 10.45 17.61 -27.56
CA ASP A 276 9.66 16.44 -27.14
C ASP A 276 8.25 16.85 -26.72
N VAL A 277 8.12 17.90 -25.91
CA VAL A 277 6.81 18.45 -25.51
C VAL A 277 6.05 18.99 -26.71
N ARG A 278 6.69 19.74 -27.61
CA ARG A 278 6.07 20.25 -28.85
C ARG A 278 5.50 19.11 -29.69
N CYS A 279 6.25 18.01 -29.84
CA CYS A 279 5.81 16.83 -30.56
C CYS A 279 4.59 16.17 -29.88
N PHE A 280 4.60 16.04 -28.56
CA PHE A 280 3.44 15.59 -27.79
C PHE A 280 2.21 16.50 -27.98
N LEU A 281 2.38 17.82 -27.91
CA LEU A 281 1.28 18.77 -28.09
C LEU A 281 0.68 18.66 -29.49
N GLY A 282 1.49 18.52 -30.53
CA GLY A 282 1.04 18.35 -31.91
C GLY A 282 0.20 17.08 -32.12
N ASP A 283 0.61 15.96 -31.52
CA ASP A 283 -0.15 14.70 -31.57
C ASP A 283 -1.45 14.81 -30.75
N ALA A 284 -1.36 15.30 -29.51
CA ALA A 284 -2.49 15.38 -28.59
C ALA A 284 -3.56 16.38 -29.04
N LEU A 285 -3.17 17.46 -29.73
CA LEU A 285 -4.06 18.49 -30.27
C LEU A 285 -4.36 18.30 -31.76
N SER A 286 -4.02 17.14 -32.35
CA SER A 286 -4.30 16.82 -33.76
C SER A 286 -5.78 16.88 -34.14
N GLN A 287 -6.68 16.72 -33.16
CA GLN A 287 -8.13 16.84 -33.33
C GLN A 287 -8.61 18.30 -33.39
N PHE A 288 -7.73 19.27 -33.11
CA PHE A 288 -8.04 20.69 -33.17
C PHE A 288 -7.96 21.18 -34.64
N PRO A 289 -9.02 21.78 -35.20
CA PRO A 289 -9.10 22.06 -36.63
C PRO A 289 -7.98 22.98 -37.19
N ILE A 290 -7.53 24.00 -36.46
CA ILE A 290 -6.37 24.85 -36.83
C ILE A 290 -5.72 25.46 -35.57
N ILE A 291 -4.61 24.89 -35.09
CA ILE A 291 -3.74 25.56 -34.11
C ILE A 291 -2.55 26.18 -34.84
N GLU A 292 -2.25 27.44 -34.55
CA GLU A 292 -1.09 28.15 -35.10
C GLU A 292 0.21 27.51 -34.58
N ALA A 293 1.15 27.25 -35.49
CA ALA A 293 2.45 26.66 -35.13
C ALA A 293 3.19 27.50 -34.09
N GLU A 294 3.08 28.83 -34.16
CA GLU A 294 3.68 29.76 -33.19
C GLU A 294 3.06 29.59 -31.80
N ALA A 295 1.75 29.37 -31.70
CA ALA A 295 1.10 29.13 -30.41
C ALA A 295 1.57 27.80 -29.77
N LEU A 296 1.72 26.72 -30.55
CA LEU A 296 2.29 25.46 -30.05
C LEU A 296 3.71 25.66 -29.53
N ASP A 297 4.51 26.46 -30.22
CA ASP A 297 5.91 26.69 -29.87
C ASP A 297 6.04 27.48 -28.60
N ARG A 298 5.14 28.45 -28.41
CA ARG A 298 5.05 29.21 -27.16
C ARG A 298 4.61 28.32 -26.00
N ILE A 299 3.58 27.49 -26.14
CA ILE A 299 3.14 26.56 -25.08
C ILE A 299 4.24 25.56 -24.75
N ALA A 300 4.91 25.00 -25.76
CA ALA A 300 6.04 24.09 -25.55
C ALA A 300 7.18 24.76 -24.80
N THR A 301 7.53 26.00 -25.16
CA THR A 301 8.57 26.77 -24.48
C THR A 301 8.18 27.12 -23.04
N GLN A 302 6.93 27.54 -22.80
CA GLN A 302 6.37 27.82 -21.47
C GLN A 302 6.36 26.57 -20.57
N SER A 303 6.26 25.36 -21.14
CA SER A 303 6.33 24.12 -20.36
C SER A 303 7.71 23.85 -19.76
N GLN A 304 8.77 24.52 -20.25
CA GLN A 304 10.17 24.23 -19.95
C GLN A 304 10.53 22.73 -20.09
N GLY A 305 9.88 22.02 -21.02
CA GLY A 305 10.11 20.59 -21.25
C GLY A 305 9.42 19.66 -20.24
N VAL A 306 8.53 20.17 -19.40
CA VAL A 306 7.79 19.37 -18.41
C VAL A 306 6.42 18.94 -18.97
N PHE A 307 6.25 17.63 -19.15
CA PHE A 307 5.06 17.04 -19.76
C PHE A 307 3.77 17.24 -18.96
N ILE A 308 3.86 17.39 -17.63
CA ILE A 308 2.67 17.68 -16.82
C ILE A 308 1.99 19.00 -17.22
N TYR A 309 2.77 20.05 -17.49
CA TYR A 309 2.24 21.33 -17.95
C TYR A 309 1.52 21.14 -19.28
N ALA A 310 2.18 20.50 -20.24
CA ALA A 310 1.62 20.23 -21.56
C ALA A 310 0.35 19.39 -21.51
N ALA A 311 0.33 18.31 -20.72
CA ALA A 311 -0.83 17.45 -20.58
C ALA A 311 -2.01 18.18 -19.91
N THR A 312 -1.75 19.02 -18.91
CA THR A 312 -2.79 19.86 -18.29
C THR A 312 -3.30 20.91 -19.28
N ALA A 313 -2.42 21.55 -20.05
CA ALA A 313 -2.79 22.52 -21.09
C ALA A 313 -3.69 21.87 -22.16
N VAL A 314 -3.34 20.67 -22.63
CA VAL A 314 -4.18 19.91 -23.57
C VAL A 314 -5.58 19.66 -23.01
N ARG A 315 -5.69 19.21 -21.76
CA ARG A 315 -7.01 18.95 -21.13
C ARG A 315 -7.80 20.23 -20.84
N TYR A 316 -7.13 21.36 -20.69
CA TYR A 316 -7.77 22.65 -20.56
C TYR A 316 -8.27 23.17 -21.92
N ILE A 317 -7.48 23.05 -22.98
CA ILE A 317 -7.85 23.47 -24.34
C ILE A 317 -8.98 22.60 -24.90
N LEU A 318 -8.88 21.28 -24.75
CA LEU A 318 -9.85 20.32 -25.27
C LEU A 318 -11.01 20.13 -24.30
N PRO A 319 -12.25 19.94 -24.79
CA PRO A 319 -13.39 19.68 -23.92
C PRO A 319 -13.28 18.32 -23.23
N LYS A 320 -13.96 18.19 -22.07
CA LYS A 320 -14.29 16.89 -21.49
C LYS A 320 -15.05 16.05 -22.53
N PRO A 321 -14.78 14.73 -22.67
CA PRO A 321 -15.55 13.84 -23.52
C PRO A 321 -17.05 14.01 -23.30
N GLY A 322 -17.80 14.25 -24.38
CA GLY A 322 -19.25 14.48 -24.36
C GLY A 322 -19.70 15.96 -24.33
N ARG A 323 -18.82 16.92 -23.96
CA ARG A 323 -19.11 18.35 -24.07
C ARG A 323 -18.56 18.88 -25.40
N LYS A 324 -19.33 19.71 -26.11
CA LYS A 324 -18.85 20.42 -27.30
C LYS A 324 -18.43 21.82 -26.91
N LEU A 325 -17.17 22.17 -27.17
CA LEU A 325 -16.70 23.55 -27.17
C LEU A 325 -16.67 24.04 -28.63
N SER A 326 -17.03 25.31 -28.82
CA SER A 326 -16.87 25.97 -30.10
C SER A 326 -15.38 26.16 -30.42
N HIS A 327 -15.05 26.27 -31.71
CA HIS A 327 -13.69 26.59 -32.14
C HIS A 327 -13.18 27.91 -31.53
N GLY A 328 -14.06 28.89 -31.36
CA GLY A 328 -13.73 30.18 -30.73
C GLY A 328 -13.32 30.04 -29.27
N GLU A 329 -14.03 29.23 -28.47
CA GLU A 329 -13.70 29.00 -27.06
C GLU A 329 -12.36 28.26 -26.92
N MET A 330 -12.14 27.21 -27.70
CA MET A 330 -10.87 26.48 -27.62
C MET A 330 -9.69 27.36 -28.08
N HIS A 331 -9.88 28.21 -29.09
CA HIS A 331 -8.89 29.20 -29.51
C HIS A 331 -8.65 30.27 -28.44
N ALA A 332 -9.69 30.76 -27.76
CA ALA A 332 -9.55 31.69 -26.64
C ALA A 332 -8.72 31.08 -25.51
N ARG A 333 -8.91 29.79 -25.18
CA ARG A 333 -8.11 29.09 -24.17
C ARG A 333 -6.64 28.94 -24.57
N VAL A 334 -6.35 28.64 -25.83
CA VAL A 334 -4.98 28.66 -26.38
C VAL A 334 -4.37 30.04 -26.20
N MET A 335 -5.07 31.08 -26.66
CA MET A 335 -4.59 32.46 -26.57
C MET A 335 -4.42 32.92 -25.14
N ALA A 336 -5.22 32.43 -24.20
CA ALA A 336 -5.11 32.80 -22.80
C ALA A 336 -3.88 32.17 -22.13
N ILE A 337 -3.49 30.93 -22.50
CA ILE A 337 -2.20 30.34 -22.08
C ILE A 337 -1.03 31.13 -22.70
N VAL A 338 -1.15 31.45 -23.99
CA VAL A 338 -0.10 32.11 -24.77
C VAL A 338 0.05 33.59 -24.40
N ALA A 339 -1.00 34.28 -23.99
CA ALA A 339 -0.98 35.70 -23.62
C ALA A 339 -0.27 35.94 -22.29
N ASP A 340 -0.20 34.94 -21.42
CA ASP A 340 0.44 35.05 -20.12
C ASP A 340 1.96 35.23 -20.31
N ARG A 341 2.44 36.44 -20.03
CA ARG A 341 3.87 36.74 -20.10
C ARG A 341 4.54 36.10 -18.88
N PRO A 342 5.70 35.44 -19.03
CA PRO A 342 6.55 35.27 -17.87
C PRO A 342 6.88 36.67 -17.36
N VAL A 343 6.42 37.03 -16.16
CA VAL A 343 6.78 38.29 -15.50
C VAL A 343 8.27 38.20 -15.14
N SER A 344 9.10 38.48 -16.13
CA SER A 344 10.47 38.92 -15.93
C SER A 344 10.40 40.33 -15.41
N GLU A 345 10.46 40.48 -14.10
CA GLU A 345 11.06 41.59 -13.33
C GLU A 345 10.41 41.60 -11.93
N HIS A 346 11.11 41.05 -10.93
CA HIS A 346 10.84 41.15 -9.46
C HIS A 346 10.10 40.02 -8.74
N LEU A 347 10.39 38.74 -9.01
CA LEU A 347 9.95 37.65 -8.13
C LEU A 347 11.13 36.77 -7.75
N GLY A 348 11.41 36.71 -6.45
CA GLY A 348 12.43 35.83 -5.88
C GLY A 348 12.13 34.36 -6.18
N ASP A 349 13.16 33.52 -6.02
CA ASP A 349 13.09 32.06 -6.20
C ASP A 349 11.72 31.49 -5.78
N THR A 350 11.04 30.74 -6.67
CA THR A 350 9.87 29.84 -6.44
C THR A 350 8.44 30.22 -6.89
N GLU A 351 8.21 30.77 -8.09
CA GLU A 351 6.92 30.52 -8.78
C GLU A 351 7.11 29.45 -9.89
N LEU A 352 6.42 28.30 -9.77
CA LEU A 352 6.46 27.24 -10.78
C LEU A 352 5.50 27.61 -11.91
N LEU A 353 5.91 27.56 -13.17
CA LEU A 353 5.07 27.96 -14.32
C LEU A 353 3.73 27.21 -14.43
N ILE A 354 3.63 26.02 -13.83
CA ILE A 354 2.37 25.28 -13.76
C ILE A 354 1.35 25.92 -12.82
N ASP A 355 1.79 26.70 -11.83
CA ASP A 355 0.93 27.41 -10.90
C ASP A 355 0.06 28.43 -11.64
N THR A 356 0.64 29.11 -12.63
CA THR A 356 -0.07 30.04 -13.49
C THR A 356 -1.20 29.37 -14.26
N LEU A 357 -0.94 28.21 -14.85
CA LEU A 357 -1.96 27.42 -15.54
C LEU A 357 -3.05 26.93 -14.56
N TYR A 358 -2.69 26.51 -13.36
CA TYR A 358 -3.66 26.14 -12.33
C TYR A 358 -4.52 27.32 -11.87
N LYS A 359 -3.92 28.50 -11.63
CA LYS A 359 -4.65 29.74 -11.32
C LYS A 359 -5.69 30.02 -12.38
N GLN A 360 -5.29 29.94 -13.64
CA GLN A 360 -6.18 30.20 -14.77
C GLN A 360 -7.34 29.20 -14.86
N ILE A 361 -7.07 27.89 -14.72
CA ILE A 361 -8.10 26.84 -14.69
C ILE A 361 -9.12 27.11 -13.57
N ILE A 362 -8.64 27.47 -12.38
CA ILE A 362 -9.52 27.70 -11.23
C ILE A 362 -10.34 28.99 -11.41
N VAL A 363 -9.72 30.08 -11.87
CA VAL A 363 -10.43 31.35 -12.06
C VAL A 363 -11.51 31.23 -13.14
N GLU A 364 -11.25 30.53 -14.25
CA GLU A 364 -12.28 30.27 -15.26
C GLU A 364 -13.41 29.39 -14.70
N ALA A 365 -13.07 28.36 -13.90
CA ALA A 365 -14.06 27.42 -13.36
C ALA A 365 -14.92 27.99 -12.21
N LEU A 366 -14.40 28.94 -11.44
CA LEU A 366 -15.12 29.54 -10.30
C LEU A 366 -16.09 30.65 -10.72
N GLU A 367 -16.00 31.17 -11.95
CA GLU A 367 -16.80 32.31 -12.43
C GLU A 367 -16.70 33.54 -11.50
N ASP A 368 -17.76 34.36 -11.43
CA ASP A 368 -17.75 35.63 -10.69
C ASP A 368 -17.79 35.44 -9.16
N PRO A 369 -16.87 36.09 -8.40
CA PRO A 369 -16.88 36.08 -6.94
C PRO A 369 -18.20 36.65 -6.40
N GLY A 370 -18.98 35.81 -5.73
CA GLY A 370 -20.26 36.20 -5.10
C GLY A 370 -21.49 35.47 -5.63
N THR A 371 -21.36 34.72 -6.73
CA THR A 371 -22.42 33.85 -7.24
C THR A 371 -22.56 32.58 -6.40
N ASP A 372 -23.73 31.94 -6.46
CA ASP A 372 -23.91 30.62 -5.82
C ASP A 372 -23.15 29.52 -6.55
N VAL A 373 -22.91 29.67 -7.86
CA VAL A 373 -22.02 28.80 -8.66
C VAL A 373 -20.60 28.86 -8.14
N PHE A 374 -20.07 30.06 -7.87
CA PHE A 374 -18.74 30.23 -7.26
C PHE A 374 -18.63 29.45 -5.94
N LYS A 375 -19.60 29.60 -5.04
CA LYS A 375 -19.61 28.92 -3.74
C LYS A 375 -19.67 27.40 -3.90
N LEU A 376 -20.50 26.91 -4.82
CA LEU A 376 -20.64 25.49 -5.12
C LEU A 376 -19.33 24.92 -5.66
N CYS A 377 -18.79 25.47 -6.74
CA CYS A 377 -17.54 25.03 -7.36
C CYS A 377 -16.39 25.05 -6.35
N ARG A 378 -16.35 26.09 -5.50
CA ARG A 378 -15.34 26.19 -4.46
C ARG A 378 -15.45 25.10 -3.41
N HIS A 379 -16.64 24.84 -2.88
CA HIS A 379 -16.83 23.78 -1.88
C HIS A 379 -16.56 22.40 -2.47
N VAL A 380 -16.97 22.13 -3.72
CA VAL A 380 -16.66 20.87 -4.42
C VAL A 380 -15.15 20.68 -4.50
N LEU A 381 -14.42 21.69 -4.97
CA LEU A 381 -12.97 21.63 -5.10
C LEU A 381 -12.27 21.41 -3.76
N ASP A 382 -12.63 22.20 -2.74
CA ASP A 382 -12.02 22.11 -1.41
C ASP A 382 -12.33 20.76 -0.74
N THR A 383 -13.54 20.22 -0.93
CA THR A 383 -13.94 18.90 -0.43
C THR A 383 -13.12 17.78 -1.05
N ILE A 384 -12.96 17.79 -2.38
CA ILE A 384 -12.12 16.83 -3.10
C ILE A 384 -10.66 16.94 -2.66
N ALA A 385 -10.18 18.17 -2.43
CA ALA A 385 -8.79 18.40 -2.07
C ALA A 385 -8.42 17.79 -0.72
N ILE A 386 -9.29 17.89 0.29
CA ILE A 386 -9.01 17.41 1.66
C ILE A 386 -9.56 16.02 1.97
N ALA A 387 -10.25 15.39 1.01
CA ALA A 387 -10.79 14.04 1.18
C ALA A 387 -9.65 13.04 1.45
N GLN A 388 -9.87 12.12 2.40
CA GLN A 388 -8.88 11.12 2.81
C GLN A 388 -8.79 9.94 1.82
N GLU A 389 -9.82 9.77 0.98
CA GLU A 389 -9.88 8.81 -0.12
C GLU A 389 -10.64 9.44 -1.31
N PRO A 390 -10.48 8.91 -2.54
CA PRO A 390 -11.28 9.34 -3.69
C PRO A 390 -12.77 9.12 -3.43
N ILE A 391 -13.59 10.14 -3.63
CA ILE A 391 -15.03 10.15 -3.33
C ILE A 391 -15.86 10.46 -4.57
N SER A 392 -17.08 9.92 -4.64
CA SER A 392 -18.03 10.14 -5.73
C SER A 392 -18.71 11.51 -5.66
N ALA A 393 -19.33 11.93 -6.77
CA ALA A 393 -20.11 13.17 -6.81
C ALA A 393 -21.26 13.18 -5.79
N ASP A 394 -21.89 12.03 -5.58
CA ASP A 394 -22.93 11.84 -4.57
C ASP A 394 -22.38 11.98 -3.14
N THR A 395 -21.23 11.36 -2.86
CA THR A 395 -20.54 11.51 -1.56
C THR A 395 -20.15 12.97 -1.30
N ILE A 396 -19.64 13.68 -2.32
CA ILE A 396 -19.32 15.12 -2.22
C ILE A 396 -20.57 15.91 -1.86
N LEU A 397 -21.69 15.63 -2.54
CA LEU A 397 -22.96 16.30 -2.28
C LEU A 397 -23.42 16.10 -0.83
N GLN A 398 -23.39 14.86 -0.33
CA GLN A 398 -23.76 14.53 1.04
C GLN A 398 -22.79 15.15 2.06
N LEU A 399 -21.49 15.18 1.79
CA LEU A 399 -20.49 15.82 2.66
C LEU A 399 -20.57 17.35 2.65
N MET A 400 -21.22 17.97 1.67
CA MET A 400 -21.44 19.42 1.63
C MET A 400 -22.73 19.83 2.33
N TYR A 401 -23.81 19.06 2.17
CA TYR A 401 -25.14 19.49 2.58
C TYR A 401 -25.87 18.57 3.57
N GLY A 402 -25.34 17.38 3.85
CA GLY A 402 -25.98 16.33 4.65
C GLY A 402 -27.20 15.71 3.94
N ASP A 403 -28.13 15.16 4.73
CA ASP A 403 -29.34 14.47 4.26
C ASP A 403 -30.51 15.42 3.91
N LYS A 404 -30.21 16.65 3.46
CA LYS A 404 -31.24 17.62 3.11
C LYS A 404 -31.81 17.30 1.73
N GLN A 405 -33.12 17.09 1.64
CA GLN A 405 -33.78 16.88 0.34
C GLN A 405 -33.75 18.14 -0.53
N GLY A 406 -33.52 17.97 -1.84
CA GLY A 406 -33.63 19.02 -2.85
C GLY A 406 -32.31 19.56 -3.43
N HIS A 407 -31.18 18.87 -3.24
CA HIS A 407 -29.92 19.29 -3.82
C HIS A 407 -29.65 18.69 -5.21
N ASP A 408 -28.99 19.48 -6.05
CA ASP A 408 -28.77 19.19 -7.46
C ASP A 408 -27.44 18.45 -7.67
N LEU A 409 -27.51 17.11 -7.75
CA LEU A 409 -26.37 16.28 -8.11
C LEU A 409 -25.76 16.70 -9.46
N GLN A 410 -26.59 17.14 -10.41
CA GLN A 410 -26.13 17.60 -11.71
C GLN A 410 -25.26 18.85 -11.59
N ALA A 411 -25.58 19.75 -10.64
CA ALA A 411 -24.76 20.93 -10.37
C ALA A 411 -23.38 20.55 -9.80
N VAL A 412 -23.30 19.55 -8.92
CA VAL A 412 -22.02 19.02 -8.41
C VAL A 412 -21.21 18.36 -9.53
N GLU A 413 -21.84 17.55 -10.38
CA GLU A 413 -21.19 16.95 -11.54
C GLU A 413 -20.69 17.98 -12.55
N ASN A 414 -21.45 19.05 -12.76
CA ASN A 414 -21.08 20.18 -13.61
C ASN A 414 -19.87 20.93 -13.02
N ALA A 415 -19.86 21.16 -11.70
CA ALA A 415 -18.72 21.74 -10.99
C ALA A 415 -17.46 20.86 -11.11
N ILE A 416 -17.57 19.54 -10.90
CA ILE A 416 -16.47 18.59 -11.13
C ILE A 416 -16.01 18.65 -12.59
N GLY A 417 -16.95 18.74 -13.53
CA GLY A 417 -16.68 18.86 -14.95
C GLY A 417 -15.96 20.16 -15.34
N ALA A 418 -16.19 21.27 -14.62
CA ALA A 418 -15.47 22.52 -14.83
C ALA A 418 -13.97 22.37 -14.54
N PHE A 419 -13.60 21.51 -13.60
CA PHE A 419 -12.22 21.20 -13.25
C PHE A 419 -11.62 20.01 -14.03
N TYR A 420 -12.20 19.60 -15.16
CA TYR A 420 -11.72 18.44 -15.95
C TYR A 420 -10.22 18.49 -16.31
N ALA A 421 -9.63 19.68 -16.44
CA ALA A 421 -8.20 19.82 -16.71
C ALA A 421 -7.31 19.21 -15.61
N VAL A 422 -7.81 19.17 -14.37
CA VAL A 422 -7.08 18.75 -13.16
C VAL A 422 -7.77 17.61 -12.41
N LEU A 423 -9.05 17.37 -12.67
CA LEU A 423 -9.87 16.30 -12.08
C LEU A 423 -10.33 15.31 -13.15
N ARG A 424 -10.51 14.06 -12.72
CA ARG A 424 -11.06 12.98 -13.53
C ARG A 424 -12.11 12.22 -12.75
N VAL A 425 -13.21 11.89 -13.41
CA VAL A 425 -14.21 10.94 -12.88
C VAL A 425 -13.93 9.56 -13.48
N SER A 426 -13.88 8.54 -12.65
CA SER A 426 -13.69 7.15 -13.09
C SER A 426 -15.05 6.52 -13.44
N GLU A 427 -15.14 5.86 -14.60
CA GLU A 427 -16.40 5.23 -15.06
C GLU A 427 -16.74 3.94 -14.30
N LYS A 428 -15.81 3.40 -13.50
CA LYS A 428 -15.99 2.12 -12.80
C LYS A 428 -16.55 2.27 -11.39
N ASP A 429 -15.95 3.17 -10.62
CA ASP A 429 -16.29 3.45 -9.20
C ASP A 429 -16.98 4.82 -9.03
N CYS A 430 -17.16 5.59 -10.10
CA CYS A 430 -17.76 6.93 -10.08
C CYS A 430 -17.06 7.95 -9.16
N CYS A 431 -15.86 7.62 -8.66
CA CYS A 431 -15.07 8.50 -7.79
C CYS A 431 -14.28 9.54 -8.58
N VAL A 432 -14.02 10.66 -7.92
CA VAL A 432 -13.23 11.78 -8.46
C VAL A 432 -11.77 11.65 -8.03
N TYR A 433 -10.88 11.73 -9.01
CA TYR A 433 -9.44 11.64 -8.88
C TYR A 433 -8.76 12.92 -9.33
N ILE A 434 -7.69 13.31 -8.64
CA ILE A 434 -6.84 14.41 -9.06
C ILE A 434 -5.76 13.87 -10.01
N HIS A 435 -5.59 14.51 -11.16
CA HIS A 435 -4.65 14.06 -12.19
C HIS A 435 -3.20 14.03 -11.70
N HIS A 436 -2.80 14.98 -10.85
CA HIS A 436 -1.44 15.01 -10.33
C HIS A 436 -1.35 15.73 -8.98
N LYS A 437 -0.52 15.21 -8.07
CA LYS A 437 -0.31 15.74 -6.71
C LYS A 437 0.10 17.22 -6.67
N SER A 438 0.87 17.69 -7.66
CA SER A 438 1.29 19.11 -7.72
C SER A 438 0.10 20.08 -7.66
N PHE A 439 -1.08 19.67 -8.12
CA PHE A 439 -2.28 20.49 -8.02
C PHE A 439 -2.75 20.67 -6.56
N LEU A 440 -2.69 19.61 -5.75
CA LEU A 440 -2.92 19.71 -4.30
C LEU A 440 -1.85 20.56 -3.63
N ASP A 441 -0.58 20.35 -3.98
CA ASP A 441 0.54 21.13 -3.43
C ASP A 441 0.34 22.63 -3.71
N PHE A 442 -0.11 22.97 -4.92
CA PHE A 442 -0.52 24.32 -5.31
C PHE A 442 -1.71 24.84 -4.48
N LEU A 443 -2.81 24.09 -4.41
CA LEU A 443 -4.03 24.51 -3.69
C LEU A 443 -3.79 24.76 -2.20
N PHE A 444 -2.80 24.11 -1.61
CA PHE A 444 -2.53 24.16 -0.18
C PHE A 444 -1.44 25.15 0.22
N ALA A 445 -0.69 25.69 -0.74
CA ALA A 445 0.37 26.62 -0.46
C ALA A 445 -0.04 28.03 -0.85
N SER A 446 -0.27 28.89 0.16
CA SER A 446 -0.68 30.28 -0.04
C SER A 446 0.29 31.09 -0.90
N LYS A 447 1.59 30.78 -0.83
CA LYS A 447 2.63 31.38 -1.68
C LYS A 447 2.40 31.12 -3.17
N HIS A 448 1.84 29.96 -3.52
CA HIS A 448 1.62 29.55 -4.90
C HIS A 448 0.23 29.97 -5.38
N ALA A 449 -0.84 29.58 -4.67
CA ALA A 449 -2.21 29.87 -5.09
C ALA A 449 -2.64 31.33 -4.90
N GLY A 450 -2.01 32.06 -3.98
CA GLY A 450 -2.48 33.37 -3.51
C GLY A 450 -3.61 33.25 -2.49
N GLU A 451 -3.84 34.33 -1.73
CA GLU A 451 -4.77 34.33 -0.58
C GLU A 451 -6.23 34.03 -0.95
N HIS A 452 -6.64 34.35 -2.18
CA HIS A 452 -8.03 34.17 -2.63
C HIS A 452 -8.33 32.77 -3.17
N LEU A 453 -7.32 32.00 -3.58
CA LEU A 453 -7.49 30.66 -4.17
C LEU A 453 -7.00 29.54 -3.27
N VAL A 454 -6.20 29.84 -2.24
CA VAL A 454 -5.68 28.83 -1.31
C VAL A 454 -6.82 28.13 -0.57
N CYS A 455 -6.83 26.80 -0.56
CA CYS A 455 -7.76 26.01 0.24
C CYS A 455 -7.38 26.13 1.72
N ASN A 456 -8.27 26.72 2.53
CA ASN A 456 -8.11 26.75 3.97
C ASN A 456 -8.43 25.36 4.53
N LYS A 457 -7.40 24.51 4.60
CA LYS A 457 -7.51 23.13 5.11
C LYS A 457 -8.22 23.06 6.43
N LEU A 458 -7.83 23.93 7.37
CA LEU A 458 -8.34 23.89 8.73
C LEU A 458 -9.86 24.07 8.74
N VAL A 459 -10.35 25.14 8.10
CA VAL A 459 -11.79 25.43 8.05
C VAL A 459 -12.52 24.30 7.33
N GLN A 460 -12.00 23.84 6.20
CA GLN A 460 -12.66 22.79 5.42
C GLN A 460 -12.70 21.45 6.16
N HIS A 461 -11.64 21.07 6.89
CA HIS A 461 -11.64 19.88 7.73
C HIS A 461 -12.71 19.99 8.83
N GLY A 462 -12.87 21.17 9.44
CA GLY A 462 -13.94 21.42 10.41
C GLY A 462 -15.35 21.27 9.80
N VAL A 463 -15.57 21.78 8.59
CA VAL A 463 -16.84 21.64 7.85
C VAL A 463 -17.13 20.16 7.56
N ILE A 464 -16.16 19.41 7.01
CA ILE A 464 -16.36 17.98 6.73
C ILE A 464 -16.60 17.20 8.03
N ALA A 465 -15.86 17.50 9.11
CA ALA A 465 -16.07 16.84 10.40
C ALA A 465 -17.50 17.05 10.92
N GLN A 466 -18.02 18.28 10.81
CA GLN A 466 -19.42 18.58 11.13
C GLN A 466 -20.39 17.73 10.30
N GLN A 467 -20.18 17.64 8.98
CA GLN A 467 -21.07 16.90 8.10
C GLN A 467 -21.00 15.40 8.31
N CYS A 468 -19.83 14.84 8.64
CA CYS A 468 -19.71 13.46 9.08
C CYS A 468 -20.60 13.15 10.29
N PHE A 469 -20.65 14.05 11.29
CA PHE A 469 -21.56 13.87 12.43
C PHE A 469 -23.04 13.97 12.04
N VAL A 470 -23.39 14.85 11.10
CA VAL A 470 -24.77 14.96 10.59
C VAL A 470 -25.20 13.66 9.90
N ILE A 471 -24.37 13.15 8.99
CA ILE A 471 -24.63 11.90 8.26
C ILE A 471 -24.74 10.72 9.23
N MET A 472 -23.80 10.59 10.17
CA MET A 472 -23.85 9.53 11.17
C MET A 472 -25.07 9.66 12.08
N LYS A 473 -25.53 10.88 12.38
CA LYS A 473 -26.71 11.11 13.22
C LYS A 473 -28.02 10.75 12.54
N SER A 474 -28.14 10.95 11.23
CA SER A 474 -29.33 10.58 10.47
C SER A 474 -29.37 9.11 10.09
N SER A 475 -28.19 8.48 9.93
CA SER A 475 -28.10 7.16 9.28
C SER A 475 -27.75 6.01 10.22
N LEU A 476 -27.13 6.26 11.38
CA LEU A 476 -26.80 5.19 12.32
C LEU A 476 -27.97 4.90 13.26
N ASP A 477 -28.39 3.65 13.29
CA ASP A 477 -29.41 3.12 14.18
C ASP A 477 -28.99 1.78 14.82
N PHE A 478 -29.80 1.32 15.77
CA PHE A 478 -29.61 0.01 16.41
C PHE A 478 -29.88 -1.10 15.40
N ASN A 479 -28.98 -2.08 15.33
CA ASN A 479 -29.13 -3.26 14.48
C ASN A 479 -29.25 -2.88 12.99
N MET A 480 -28.26 -2.14 12.50
CA MET A 480 -28.17 -1.54 11.16
C MET A 480 -28.59 -2.52 10.05
N CYS A 481 -28.11 -3.76 10.14
CA CYS A 481 -28.33 -4.82 9.15
C CYS A 481 -29.40 -5.86 9.56
N ALA A 482 -30.25 -5.55 10.55
CA ALA A 482 -31.34 -6.40 11.02
C ALA A 482 -30.89 -7.86 11.30
N LEU A 483 -29.75 -8.00 11.99
CA LEU A 483 -29.20 -9.30 12.37
C LEU A 483 -30.25 -10.09 13.16
N PRO A 484 -30.53 -11.35 12.78
CA PRO A 484 -31.69 -12.09 13.29
C PRO A 484 -31.47 -12.64 14.69
N SER A 485 -30.21 -12.88 15.09
CA SER A 485 -29.89 -13.54 16.35
C SER A 485 -28.44 -13.34 16.78
N SER A 486 -28.19 -13.36 18.09
CA SER A 486 -26.85 -13.43 18.68
C SER A 486 -26.27 -14.85 18.71
N TYR A 487 -27.04 -15.88 18.36
CA TYR A 487 -26.56 -17.28 18.31
C TYR A 487 -25.78 -17.61 17.04
N LEU A 488 -25.79 -16.70 16.05
CA LEU A 488 -25.13 -16.87 14.76
C LEU A 488 -23.91 -15.96 14.71
N LEU A 489 -22.82 -16.47 14.14
CA LEU A 489 -21.72 -15.61 13.72
C LEU A 489 -22.18 -14.75 12.54
N ASP A 490 -21.60 -13.57 12.39
CA ASP A 490 -21.88 -12.67 11.26
C ASP A 490 -21.60 -13.38 9.91
N ALA A 491 -20.59 -14.25 9.88
CA ALA A 491 -20.26 -15.09 8.73
C ALA A 491 -21.31 -16.17 8.39
N GLU A 492 -22.19 -16.51 9.33
CA GLU A 492 -23.27 -17.50 9.16
C GLU A 492 -24.59 -16.84 8.73
N VAL A 493 -24.70 -15.52 8.80
CA VAL A 493 -25.90 -14.78 8.41
C VAL A 493 -25.94 -14.62 6.89
N GLN A 494 -26.89 -15.31 6.25
CA GLN A 494 -27.11 -15.20 4.82
C GLN A 494 -27.57 -13.79 4.43
N GLY A 495 -26.98 -13.24 3.36
CA GLY A 495 -27.36 -11.92 2.85
C GLY A 495 -26.76 -10.73 3.62
N LEU A 496 -25.91 -10.96 4.63
CA LEU A 496 -25.39 -9.88 5.48
C LEU A 496 -24.54 -8.88 4.69
N LYS A 497 -23.75 -9.35 3.72
CA LYS A 497 -22.89 -8.47 2.90
C LYS A 497 -23.73 -7.57 1.99
N GLU A 498 -24.80 -8.11 1.41
CA GLU A 498 -25.75 -7.35 0.61
C GLU A 498 -26.50 -6.33 1.47
N ALA A 499 -27.01 -6.73 2.64
CA ALA A 499 -27.67 -5.83 3.58
C ALA A 499 -26.74 -4.70 4.06
N ALA A 500 -25.48 -5.02 4.35
CA ALA A 500 -24.46 -4.02 4.67
C ALA A 500 -24.21 -3.08 3.49
N GLY A 501 -24.13 -3.59 2.26
CA GLY A 501 -23.98 -2.77 1.05
C GLY A 501 -25.15 -1.80 0.80
N GLU A 502 -26.39 -2.19 1.15
CA GLU A 502 -27.56 -1.33 1.04
C GLU A 502 -27.64 -0.28 2.15
N LYS A 503 -27.20 -0.62 3.36
CA LYS A 503 -27.26 0.26 4.54
C LYS A 503 -26.11 1.25 4.61
N PHE A 504 -24.90 0.85 4.20
CA PHE A 504 -23.71 1.69 4.22
C PHE A 504 -23.44 2.26 2.83
N ASN A 505 -24.13 3.36 2.51
CA ASN A 505 -23.75 4.15 1.33
C ASN A 505 -22.32 4.71 1.49
N GLU A 506 -21.73 5.15 0.38
CA GLU A 506 -20.33 5.62 0.36
C GLU A 506 -20.09 6.79 1.34
N ALA A 507 -21.05 7.70 1.48
CA ALA A 507 -20.95 8.84 2.37
C ALA A 507 -20.96 8.45 3.85
N LEU A 508 -21.84 7.53 4.27
CA LEU A 508 -21.88 7.00 5.63
C LEU A 508 -20.59 6.23 5.94
N ARG A 509 -20.13 5.39 5.00
CA ARG A 509 -18.86 4.68 5.14
C ARG A 509 -17.71 5.65 5.34
N TYR A 510 -17.62 6.68 4.49
CA TYR A 510 -16.60 7.72 4.60
C TYR A 510 -16.67 8.43 5.96
N ALA A 511 -17.88 8.83 6.38
CA ALA A 511 -18.11 9.50 7.65
C ALA A 511 -17.66 8.63 8.82
N CYS A 512 -18.02 7.34 8.88
CA CYS A 512 -17.62 6.43 9.93
C CYS A 512 -16.11 6.22 10.02
N LEU A 513 -15.41 6.19 8.88
CA LEU A 513 -13.97 5.91 8.81
C LEU A 513 -13.09 7.12 9.11
N TRP A 514 -13.50 8.33 8.69
CA TRP A 514 -12.60 9.49 8.59
C TRP A 514 -12.99 10.70 9.44
N TRP A 515 -14.14 10.69 10.12
CA TRP A 515 -14.59 11.86 10.91
C TRP A 515 -13.55 12.34 11.93
N THR A 516 -12.81 11.44 12.58
CA THR A 516 -11.82 11.80 13.61
C THR A 516 -10.59 12.49 13.01
N ASP A 517 -10.14 12.07 11.83
CA ASP A 517 -9.03 12.71 11.13
C ASP A 517 -9.39 14.14 10.72
N HIS A 518 -10.60 14.34 10.18
CA HIS A 518 -11.13 15.67 9.89
C HIS A 518 -11.32 16.51 11.15
N TRP A 519 -11.83 15.91 12.23
CA TRP A 519 -12.05 16.62 13.48
C TRP A 519 -10.73 17.13 14.09
N ILE A 520 -9.70 16.27 14.13
CA ILE A 520 -8.38 16.61 14.66
C ILE A 520 -7.70 17.67 13.77
N ALA A 521 -7.75 17.50 12.45
CA ALA A 521 -7.13 18.43 11.50
C ALA A 521 -7.85 19.79 11.40
N GLY A 522 -9.16 19.80 11.66
CA GLY A 522 -10.01 21.00 11.63
C GLY A 522 -10.15 21.70 12.98
N TRP A 523 -9.47 21.22 14.03
CA TRP A 523 -9.57 21.80 15.35
C TRP A 523 -8.89 23.18 15.44
N GLU A 524 -9.67 24.21 15.77
CA GLU A 524 -9.22 25.56 16.14
C GLU A 524 -10.26 26.22 17.05
N ASP A 525 -9.84 27.14 17.93
CA ASP A 525 -10.70 27.76 18.95
C ASP A 525 -12.00 28.37 18.41
N ARG A 526 -12.02 28.86 17.16
CA ARG A 526 -13.23 29.46 16.54
C ARG A 526 -14.32 28.44 16.23
N LEU A 527 -13.94 27.25 15.76
CA LEU A 527 -14.87 26.14 15.43
C LEU A 527 -14.94 25.10 16.57
N GLY A 528 -14.02 25.16 17.53
CA GLY A 528 -13.85 24.18 18.60
C GLY A 528 -15.11 23.98 19.43
N ASN A 529 -15.83 25.05 19.78
CA ASN A 529 -17.08 24.93 20.55
C ASN A 529 -18.17 24.14 19.80
N LEU A 530 -18.32 24.37 18.50
CA LEU A 530 -19.29 23.63 17.67
C LEU A 530 -18.88 22.16 17.55
N LEU A 531 -17.61 21.90 17.20
CA LEU A 531 -17.07 20.55 17.04
C LEU A 531 -17.07 19.74 18.34
N MET A 532 -16.84 20.39 19.49
CA MET A 532 -16.99 19.76 20.81
C MET A 532 -18.42 19.36 21.10
N ASN A 533 -19.38 20.25 20.85
CA ASN A 533 -20.80 19.96 21.08
C ASN A 533 -21.26 18.79 20.19
N LEU A 534 -20.85 18.75 18.92
CA LEU A 534 -21.16 17.64 18.02
C LEU A 534 -20.55 16.32 18.50
N LEU A 535 -19.30 16.33 18.96
CA LEU A 535 -18.65 15.15 19.51
C LEU A 535 -19.29 14.69 20.83
N GLU A 536 -19.75 15.61 21.68
CA GLU A 536 -20.51 15.30 22.89
C GLU A 536 -21.85 14.64 22.55
N GLN A 537 -22.61 15.20 21.61
CA GLN A 537 -23.86 14.59 21.12
C GLN A 537 -23.62 13.20 20.52
N PHE A 538 -22.54 13.04 19.75
CA PHE A 538 -22.15 11.77 19.18
C PHE A 538 -21.84 10.74 20.28
N GLY A 539 -20.98 11.09 21.24
CA GLY A 539 -20.58 10.20 22.33
C GLY A 539 -21.73 9.82 23.27
N ASN A 540 -22.77 10.65 23.37
CA ASN A 540 -23.94 10.37 24.19
C ASN A 540 -24.78 9.18 23.71
N ILE A 541 -24.83 8.86 22.40
CA ILE A 541 -25.51 7.63 21.95
C ILE A 541 -25.03 7.14 20.58
N ASN A 542 -24.85 8.01 19.59
CA ASN A 542 -24.51 7.60 18.23
C ASN A 542 -23.16 6.86 18.14
N ALA A 543 -22.24 7.12 19.07
CA ALA A 543 -20.98 6.42 19.17
C ALA A 543 -21.17 4.91 19.43
N VAL A 544 -22.25 4.51 20.11
CA VAL A 544 -22.58 3.10 20.33
C VAL A 544 -22.93 2.43 18.99
N PHE A 545 -23.83 3.05 18.20
CA PHE A 545 -24.20 2.57 16.87
C PHE A 545 -23.02 2.62 15.88
N TRP A 546 -22.12 3.60 16.04
CA TRP A 546 -20.90 3.67 15.25
C TRP A 546 -19.98 2.47 15.50
N ILE A 547 -19.87 1.96 16.73
CA ILE A 547 -19.06 0.75 17.01
C ILE A 547 -19.66 -0.48 16.30
N GLU A 548 -20.99 -0.61 16.29
CA GLU A 548 -21.70 -1.64 15.52
C GLU A 548 -21.37 -1.51 14.02
N ALA A 549 -21.53 -0.31 13.47
CA ALA A 549 -21.24 -0.01 12.07
C ALA A 549 -19.79 -0.32 11.69
N MET A 550 -18.82 0.03 12.53
CA MET A 550 -17.40 -0.27 12.29
C MET A 550 -17.13 -1.79 12.25
N ASN A 551 -17.90 -2.59 12.99
CA ASN A 551 -17.82 -4.05 12.92
C ASN A 551 -18.40 -4.61 11.63
N LEU A 552 -19.59 -4.14 11.25
CA LEU A 552 -20.26 -4.53 10.00
C LEU A 552 -19.50 -4.11 8.75
N LEU A 553 -18.73 -3.01 8.81
CA LEU A 553 -17.79 -2.58 7.79
C LEU A 553 -16.48 -3.40 7.76
N GLU A 554 -16.36 -4.45 8.57
CA GLU A 554 -15.16 -5.29 8.73
C GLU A 554 -13.89 -4.48 9.15
N THR A 555 -14.07 -3.31 9.78
CA THR A 555 -12.98 -2.41 10.22
C THR A 555 -12.95 -2.21 11.73
N SER A 556 -13.42 -3.19 12.49
CA SER A 556 -13.61 -3.07 13.95
C SER A 556 -12.35 -2.65 14.71
N ARG A 557 -11.16 -3.19 14.39
CA ARG A 557 -9.88 -2.79 15.02
C ARG A 557 -9.59 -1.29 14.87
N ARG A 558 -9.93 -0.71 13.71
CA ARG A 558 -9.77 0.73 13.45
C ARG A 558 -10.58 1.59 14.41
N SER A 559 -11.76 1.12 14.85
CA SER A 559 -12.58 1.86 15.83
C SER A 559 -11.84 2.11 17.16
N TYR A 560 -11.07 1.13 17.64
CA TYR A 560 -10.24 1.26 18.84
C TYR A 560 -9.08 2.23 18.63
N GLU A 561 -8.38 2.12 17.50
CA GLU A 561 -7.28 3.01 17.13
C GLU A 561 -7.74 4.47 17.02
N THR A 562 -8.92 4.69 16.42
CA THR A 562 -9.58 5.99 16.32
C THR A 562 -9.86 6.59 17.70
N MET A 563 -10.48 5.83 18.61
CA MET A 563 -10.79 6.30 19.97
C MET A 563 -9.52 6.58 20.78
N LYS A 564 -8.51 5.71 20.67
CA LYS A 564 -7.20 5.90 21.31
C LYS A 564 -6.52 7.18 20.82
N LYS A 565 -6.47 7.38 19.50
CA LYS A 565 -5.89 8.59 18.86
C LYS A 565 -6.59 9.86 19.38
N LEU A 566 -7.92 9.82 19.47
CA LEU A 566 -8.71 10.94 19.98
C LEU A 566 -8.42 11.21 21.48
N ARG A 567 -8.36 10.17 22.33
CA ARG A 567 -8.00 10.34 23.75
C ARG A 567 -6.61 10.93 23.91
N GLU A 568 -5.62 10.41 23.18
CA GLU A 568 -4.25 10.92 23.22
C GLU A 568 -4.17 12.39 22.79
N TRP A 569 -4.96 12.78 21.80
CA TRP A 569 -5.05 14.16 21.34
C TRP A 569 -5.60 15.09 22.45
N PHE A 570 -6.67 14.69 23.15
CA PHE A 570 -7.23 15.47 24.28
C PHE A 570 -6.25 15.60 25.45
N MET A 571 -5.56 14.50 25.79
CA MET A 571 -4.54 14.51 26.86
C MET A 571 -3.38 15.46 26.56
N LYS A 572 -2.99 15.59 25.29
CA LYS A 572 -1.90 16.48 24.87
C LYS A 572 -2.30 17.95 24.88
N ASN A 573 -3.53 18.26 24.46
CA ASN A 573 -3.99 19.65 24.30
C ASN A 573 -4.69 20.23 25.52
N ALA A 574 -4.90 19.43 26.58
CA ALA A 574 -5.59 19.84 27.80
C ALA A 574 -6.97 20.50 27.54
N THR A 575 -7.67 20.02 26.51
CA THR A 575 -8.99 20.52 26.10
C THR A 575 -10.10 19.58 26.59
N GLY A 576 -11.27 20.15 26.90
CA GLY A 576 -12.46 19.38 27.31
C GLY A 576 -12.65 19.25 28.83
N SER A 577 -13.88 18.93 29.24
CA SER A 577 -14.23 18.74 30.66
C SER A 577 -13.85 17.33 31.15
N GLU A 578 -13.75 17.14 32.47
CA GLU A 578 -13.50 15.81 33.07
C GLU A 578 -14.58 14.79 32.66
N SER A 579 -15.83 15.23 32.57
CA SER A 579 -16.95 14.43 32.05
C SER A 579 -16.69 13.94 30.62
N PHE A 580 -16.19 14.83 29.77
CA PHE A 580 -15.90 14.53 28.37
C PHE A 580 -14.76 13.52 28.22
N LEU A 581 -13.66 13.72 28.95
CA LEU A 581 -12.55 12.76 28.94
C LEU A 581 -12.98 11.39 29.47
N SER A 582 -13.88 11.35 30.47
CA SER A 582 -14.48 10.10 30.95
C SER A 582 -15.29 9.40 29.86
N MET A 583 -16.06 10.13 29.05
CA MET A 583 -16.83 9.59 27.93
C MET A 583 -15.93 8.98 26.85
N ILE A 584 -14.91 9.72 26.39
CA ILE A 584 -13.95 9.21 25.40
C ILE A 584 -13.19 7.99 25.93
N THR A 585 -12.81 8.02 27.21
CA THR A 585 -12.15 6.86 27.85
C THR A 585 -13.09 5.65 27.93
N ALA A 586 -14.39 5.85 28.16
CA ALA A 586 -15.38 4.78 28.13
C ALA A 586 -15.52 4.18 26.72
N LEU A 587 -15.57 5.02 25.69
CA LEU A 587 -15.62 4.57 24.28
C LEU A 587 -14.35 3.81 23.88
N GLU A 588 -13.16 4.26 24.31
CA GLU A 588 -11.91 3.52 24.06
C GLU A 588 -11.91 2.15 24.75
N ARG A 589 -12.35 2.05 26.02
CA ARG A 589 -12.46 0.76 26.72
C ARG A 589 -13.47 -0.16 26.05
N LEU A 590 -14.63 0.38 25.66
CA LEU A 590 -15.69 -0.38 25.01
C LEU A 590 -15.23 -0.91 23.65
N THR A 591 -14.62 -0.07 22.81
CA THR A 591 -14.03 -0.51 21.53
C THR A 591 -12.91 -1.51 21.75
N GLN A 592 -12.00 -1.29 22.70
CA GLN A 592 -10.92 -2.24 23.01
C GLN A 592 -11.45 -3.61 23.43
N SER A 593 -12.40 -3.65 24.36
CA SER A 593 -12.95 -4.90 24.90
C SER A 593 -13.76 -5.67 23.86
N PHE A 594 -14.58 -4.98 23.07
CA PHE A 594 -15.36 -5.61 22.00
C PHE A 594 -14.45 -6.14 20.89
N THR A 595 -13.56 -5.30 20.34
CA THR A 595 -12.71 -5.65 19.20
C THR A 595 -11.61 -6.65 19.54
N GLY A 596 -11.21 -6.73 20.82
CA GLY A 596 -10.23 -7.69 21.34
C GLY A 596 -10.83 -9.01 21.82
N SER A 597 -12.14 -9.23 21.68
CA SER A 597 -12.81 -10.45 22.15
C SER A 597 -13.51 -11.20 21.01
N PRO A 598 -13.82 -12.50 21.18
CA PRO A 598 -14.64 -13.25 20.22
C PRO A 598 -16.03 -12.66 19.98
N ALA A 599 -16.51 -11.74 20.84
CA ALA A 599 -17.79 -11.05 20.67
C ALA A 599 -17.91 -10.36 19.31
N ARG A 600 -16.81 -9.86 18.74
CA ARG A 600 -16.84 -9.19 17.42
C ARG A 600 -17.25 -10.09 16.26
N LEU A 601 -17.16 -11.42 16.43
CA LEU A 601 -17.55 -12.38 15.39
C LEU A 601 -19.07 -12.51 15.24
N SER A 602 -19.83 -11.98 16.19
CA SER A 602 -21.29 -11.88 16.17
C SER A 602 -21.67 -10.50 16.66
N THR A 603 -21.91 -9.56 15.75
CA THR A 603 -22.22 -8.15 16.05
C THR A 603 -23.24 -7.94 17.18
N PRO A 604 -24.32 -8.74 17.34
CA PRO A 604 -25.25 -8.59 18.47
C PRO A 604 -24.60 -8.70 19.87
N HIS A 605 -23.48 -9.43 20.00
CA HIS A 605 -22.71 -9.54 21.25
C HIS A 605 -22.04 -8.23 21.67
N PHE A 606 -21.93 -7.25 20.77
CA PHE A 606 -21.59 -5.88 21.14
C PHE A 606 -22.55 -5.36 22.22
N TYR A 607 -23.86 -5.53 22.01
CA TYR A 607 -24.89 -5.05 22.94
C TYR A 607 -25.01 -5.93 24.18
N ILE A 608 -25.28 -7.22 23.98
CA ILE A 608 -25.64 -8.13 25.09
C ILE A 608 -24.45 -8.57 25.94
N SER A 609 -23.21 -8.33 25.49
CA SER A 609 -21.99 -8.71 26.23
C SER A 609 -21.09 -7.52 26.51
N SER A 610 -20.53 -6.86 25.48
CA SER A 610 -19.53 -5.80 25.68
C SER A 610 -20.12 -4.55 26.33
N LEU A 611 -21.21 -4.00 25.76
CA LEU A 611 -21.90 -2.84 26.29
C LEU A 611 -22.51 -3.15 27.67
N ALA A 612 -23.20 -4.28 27.82
CA ALA A 612 -23.75 -4.72 29.11
C ALA A 612 -22.68 -4.78 30.22
N THR A 613 -21.48 -5.28 29.90
CA THR A 613 -20.35 -5.34 30.85
C THR A 613 -19.79 -3.94 31.16
N GLU A 614 -19.64 -3.08 30.17
CA GLU A 614 -19.13 -1.71 30.36
C GLU A 614 -20.11 -0.87 31.19
N LEU A 615 -21.43 -1.02 30.98
CA LEU A 615 -22.47 -0.35 31.78
C LEU A 615 -22.42 -0.75 33.26
N ALA A 616 -22.02 -2.00 33.55
CA ALA A 616 -21.94 -2.55 34.91
C ALA A 616 -20.62 -2.24 35.61
N THR A 617 -19.51 -2.15 34.88
CA THR A 617 -18.15 -2.07 35.45
C THR A 617 -17.49 -0.69 35.33
N GLY A 618 -17.88 0.09 34.32
CA GLY A 618 -17.24 1.35 33.94
C GLY A 618 -17.98 2.61 34.36
N LYS A 619 -17.27 3.74 34.32
CA LYS A 619 -17.89 5.07 34.27
C LYS A 619 -18.28 5.35 32.82
N VAL A 620 -19.58 5.32 32.56
CA VAL A 620 -20.21 5.52 31.24
C VAL A 620 -21.19 6.70 31.30
N PRO A 621 -21.49 7.36 30.17
CA PRO A 621 -22.57 8.34 30.09
C PRO A 621 -23.90 7.77 30.59
N SER A 622 -24.69 8.56 31.33
CA SER A 622 -26.01 8.12 31.83
C SER A 622 -26.98 7.80 30.71
N THR A 623 -26.87 8.53 29.60
CA THR A 623 -27.68 8.38 28.39
C THR A 623 -27.64 6.96 27.81
N TRP A 624 -26.52 6.24 27.95
CA TRP A 624 -26.43 4.86 27.45
C TRP A 624 -27.33 3.91 28.24
N ARG A 625 -27.41 4.08 29.57
CA ARG A 625 -28.30 3.27 30.40
C ARG A 625 -29.76 3.56 30.12
N ASP A 626 -30.09 4.83 29.92
CA ASP A 626 -31.45 5.28 29.62
C ASP A 626 -31.94 4.73 28.27
N HIS A 627 -31.04 4.62 27.27
CA HIS A 627 -31.37 4.11 25.95
C HIS A 627 -31.50 2.58 25.89
N PHE A 628 -30.80 1.86 26.77
CA PHE A 628 -30.76 0.40 26.78
C PHE A 628 -31.22 -0.22 28.12
N PRO A 629 -32.48 0.01 28.53
CA PRO A 629 -32.98 -0.42 29.86
C PRO A 629 -33.14 -1.94 30.00
N HIS A 630 -33.11 -2.69 28.90
CA HIS A 630 -33.37 -4.14 28.86
C HIS A 630 -32.12 -4.98 28.58
N LEU A 631 -30.92 -4.41 28.69
CA LEU A 631 -29.69 -5.18 28.57
C LEU A 631 -29.51 -6.15 29.75
N PRO A 632 -28.85 -7.30 29.55
CA PRO A 632 -28.52 -8.23 30.62
C PRO A 632 -27.78 -7.54 31.77
N GLN A 633 -28.22 -7.78 33.02
CA GLN A 633 -27.54 -7.24 34.19
C GLN A 633 -26.29 -8.06 34.49
N VAL A 634 -25.11 -7.46 34.34
CA VAL A 634 -23.83 -8.10 34.65
C VAL A 634 -23.47 -7.83 36.12
N VAL A 635 -23.38 -8.88 36.93
CA VAL A 635 -22.96 -8.79 38.35
C VAL A 635 -21.52 -9.28 38.46
N CYS A 636 -20.59 -8.36 38.74
CA CYS A 636 -19.19 -8.69 38.95
C CYS A 636 -18.94 -9.07 40.41
N VAL A 637 -18.58 -10.33 40.68
CA VAL A 637 -18.27 -10.82 42.03
C VAL A 637 -16.76 -11.05 42.15
N GLY A 638 -16.09 -10.31 43.04
CA GLY A 638 -14.76 -10.67 43.55
C GLY A 638 -13.51 -10.20 42.78
N VAL A 639 -13.59 -9.23 41.85
CA VAL A 639 -12.40 -8.62 41.23
C VAL A 639 -12.54 -7.10 41.27
N SER A 640 -11.52 -6.38 41.72
CA SER A 640 -11.48 -4.92 41.64
C SER A 640 -11.18 -4.47 40.20
N ASN A 641 -12.02 -3.58 39.68
CA ASN A 641 -12.19 -3.29 38.25
C ASN A 641 -11.10 -2.39 37.61
N GLN A 642 -9.85 -2.43 38.07
CA GLN A 642 -8.79 -1.58 37.51
C GLN A 642 -7.51 -2.34 37.12
N SER A 643 -7.45 -3.65 37.29
CA SER A 643 -6.21 -4.41 37.07
C SER A 643 -6.41 -5.90 36.78
N GLY A 644 -7.48 -6.25 36.04
CA GLY A 644 -7.67 -7.61 35.53
C GLY A 644 -6.64 -7.97 34.47
N ALA A 645 -6.11 -9.21 34.50
CA ALA A 645 -5.24 -9.71 33.44
C ALA A 645 -5.96 -9.63 32.07
N LYS A 646 -5.39 -8.89 31.11
CA LYS A 646 -5.96 -8.69 29.76
C LYS A 646 -6.18 -9.98 28.99
N MET A 647 -5.37 -11.00 29.27
CA MET A 647 -5.44 -12.32 28.65
C MET A 647 -4.86 -13.34 29.63
N ARG A 648 -5.44 -14.54 29.67
CA ARG A 648 -4.91 -15.69 30.42
C ARG A 648 -4.67 -16.83 29.45
N ILE A 649 -3.41 -17.19 29.26
CA ILE A 649 -2.99 -18.29 28.38
C ILE A 649 -2.73 -19.52 29.25
N ASN A 650 -3.41 -20.64 28.95
CA ASN A 650 -3.16 -21.91 29.63
C ASN A 650 -2.04 -22.67 28.89
N THR A 651 -0.88 -22.76 29.52
CA THR A 651 0.32 -23.38 28.94
C THR A 651 0.38 -24.90 29.11
N GLY A 652 -0.45 -25.49 29.98
CA GLY A 652 -0.46 -26.94 30.27
C GLY A 652 0.70 -27.44 31.14
N SER A 653 1.75 -26.62 31.34
CA SER A 653 2.91 -26.90 32.19
C SER A 653 3.39 -25.62 32.88
N ALA A 654 4.15 -25.75 33.97
CA ALA A 654 4.67 -24.62 34.73
C ALA A 654 5.61 -23.76 33.85
N VAL A 655 5.36 -22.45 33.80
CA VAL A 655 6.15 -21.50 33.03
C VAL A 655 7.33 -21.02 33.88
N ARG A 656 8.55 -21.10 33.35
CA ARG A 656 9.78 -20.63 34.02
C ARG A 656 10.23 -19.27 33.54
N SER A 657 9.98 -18.95 32.28
CA SER A 657 10.38 -17.70 31.66
C SER A 657 9.44 -17.32 30.52
N VAL A 658 9.26 -16.01 30.31
CA VAL A 658 8.48 -15.44 29.21
C VAL A 658 9.20 -14.21 28.66
N ALA A 659 9.06 -13.97 27.36
CA ALA A 659 9.53 -12.74 26.71
C ALA A 659 8.56 -12.31 25.59
N PHE A 660 8.45 -11.00 25.37
CA PHE A 660 7.76 -10.44 24.20
C PHE A 660 8.72 -10.32 23.02
N SER A 661 8.19 -10.48 21.81
CA SER A 661 8.87 -10.00 20.61
C SER A 661 8.87 -8.47 20.58
N MET A 662 9.83 -7.88 19.86
CA MET A 662 10.02 -6.43 19.86
C MET A 662 8.85 -5.67 19.19
N ASP A 663 8.18 -6.31 18.24
CA ASP A 663 6.95 -5.82 17.61
C ASP A 663 5.70 -5.92 18.51
N GLY A 664 5.82 -6.61 19.65
CA GLY A 664 4.72 -6.84 20.59
C GLY A 664 3.64 -7.81 20.10
N LEU A 665 3.87 -8.52 18.99
CA LEU A 665 2.87 -9.40 18.39
C LEU A 665 2.92 -10.84 18.93
N ARG A 666 4.05 -11.25 19.52
CA ARG A 666 4.27 -12.63 20.00
C ARG A 666 4.81 -12.67 21.42
N ILE A 667 4.46 -13.74 22.12
CA ILE A 667 5.06 -14.14 23.41
C ILE A 667 5.79 -15.46 23.21
N VAL A 668 6.99 -15.59 23.74
CA VAL A 668 7.67 -16.88 23.89
C VAL A 668 7.66 -17.28 25.36
N SER A 669 7.45 -18.57 25.65
CA SER A 669 7.49 -19.13 26.99
C SER A 669 8.38 -20.36 27.07
N GLY A 670 9.28 -20.42 28.05
CA GLY A 670 10.01 -21.63 28.43
C GLY A 670 9.27 -22.43 29.50
N LEU A 671 8.96 -23.69 29.20
CA LEU A 671 8.11 -24.55 30.02
C LEU A 671 8.89 -25.65 30.75
N MET A 672 8.30 -26.15 31.84
CA MET A 672 8.84 -27.25 32.64
C MET A 672 8.71 -28.62 31.95
N ASP A 673 7.90 -28.73 30.90
CA ASP A 673 7.76 -29.94 30.06
C ASP A 673 8.82 -30.04 28.96
N ASN A 674 9.89 -29.26 29.09
CA ASN A 674 11.02 -29.16 28.16
C ASN A 674 10.71 -28.44 26.83
N THR A 675 9.51 -27.90 26.66
CA THR A 675 9.15 -27.19 25.42
C THR A 675 9.34 -25.69 25.53
N VAL A 676 9.60 -25.06 24.38
CA VAL A 676 9.44 -23.61 24.20
C VAL A 676 8.18 -23.38 23.39
N CYS A 677 7.26 -22.55 23.83
CA CYS A 677 6.02 -22.26 23.09
C CYS A 677 5.99 -20.81 22.64
N ILE A 678 5.49 -20.58 21.43
CA ILE A 678 5.22 -19.26 20.86
C ILE A 678 3.71 -19.05 20.84
N TRP A 679 3.28 -17.87 21.28
CA TRP A 679 1.89 -17.48 21.43
C TRP A 679 1.62 -16.18 20.70
N ASP A 680 0.43 -16.08 20.13
CA ASP A 680 -0.06 -14.85 19.53
C ASP A 680 -0.63 -13.93 20.63
N VAL A 681 -0.20 -12.66 20.64
CA VAL A 681 -0.56 -11.70 21.71
C VAL A 681 -2.03 -11.27 21.63
N ASP A 682 -2.60 -11.19 20.43
CA ASP A 682 -3.96 -10.70 20.21
C ASP A 682 -5.01 -11.77 20.51
N THR A 683 -4.70 -13.05 20.26
CA THR A 683 -5.64 -14.17 20.40
C THR A 683 -5.34 -15.10 21.57
N GLY A 684 -4.10 -15.13 22.06
CA GLY A 684 -3.65 -16.07 23.11
C GLY A 684 -3.51 -17.51 22.62
N ILE A 685 -3.62 -17.74 21.31
CA ILE A 685 -3.51 -19.07 20.70
C ILE A 685 -2.03 -19.47 20.62
N LYS A 686 -1.76 -20.75 20.90
CA LYS A 686 -0.43 -21.35 20.69
C LYS A 686 -0.16 -21.40 19.18
N VAL A 687 0.79 -20.59 18.73
CA VAL A 687 1.25 -20.55 17.33
C VAL A 687 2.14 -21.75 17.05
N GLN A 688 3.06 -22.06 17.98
CA GLN A 688 4.02 -23.12 17.78
C GLN A 688 4.56 -23.68 19.10
N ALA A 689 4.94 -24.96 19.10
CA ALA A 689 5.74 -25.59 20.14
C ALA A 689 7.08 -26.03 19.55
N LEU A 690 8.17 -25.69 20.23
CA LEU A 690 9.54 -26.01 19.86
C LEU A 690 10.03 -27.10 20.80
N GLU A 691 10.24 -28.28 20.24
CA GLU A 691 10.69 -29.47 20.96
C GLU A 691 12.15 -29.75 20.60
N GLY A 692 12.96 -30.08 21.60
CA GLY A 692 14.38 -30.41 21.38
C GLY A 692 15.22 -30.37 22.66
N HIS A 693 14.83 -29.60 23.65
CA HIS A 693 15.45 -29.69 24.98
C HIS A 693 15.06 -31.00 25.68
N SER A 694 16.00 -31.56 26.44
CA SER A 694 15.78 -32.79 27.23
C SER A 694 15.56 -32.52 28.73
N GLY A 695 15.51 -31.25 29.10
CA GLY A 695 15.20 -30.78 30.45
C GLY A 695 14.39 -29.48 30.45
N SER A 696 13.89 -29.10 31.63
CA SER A 696 13.09 -27.89 31.83
C SER A 696 13.80 -26.68 31.25
N VAL A 697 13.08 -25.91 30.42
CA VAL A 697 13.58 -24.65 29.87
C VAL A 697 13.46 -23.58 30.95
N GLN A 698 14.57 -22.97 31.33
CA GLN A 698 14.64 -22.03 32.45
C GLN A 698 14.58 -20.57 32.00
N SER A 699 15.06 -20.29 30.79
CA SER A 699 15.12 -18.93 30.26
C SER A 699 14.93 -18.93 28.76
N VAL A 700 14.18 -17.94 28.26
CA VAL A 700 13.96 -17.69 26.83
C VAL A 700 14.11 -16.20 26.53
N ALA A 701 14.60 -15.86 25.35
CA ALA A 701 14.66 -14.49 24.86
C ALA A 701 14.50 -14.43 23.33
N PHE A 702 13.92 -13.34 22.84
CA PHE A 702 13.91 -13.01 21.41
C PHE A 702 15.18 -12.26 21.01
N SER A 703 15.61 -12.45 19.77
CA SER A 703 16.50 -11.50 19.09
C SER A 703 15.76 -10.19 18.81
N TYR A 704 16.50 -9.09 18.69
CA TYR A 704 15.92 -7.75 18.49
C TYR A 704 15.15 -7.61 17.17
N ASP A 705 15.57 -8.33 16.14
CA ASP A 705 14.89 -8.41 14.84
C ASP A 705 13.69 -9.38 14.84
N GLY A 706 13.43 -10.06 15.97
CA GLY A 706 12.32 -11.00 16.15
C GLY A 706 12.45 -12.31 15.36
N SER A 707 13.57 -12.55 14.67
CA SER A 707 13.73 -13.70 13.78
C SER A 707 14.20 -14.97 14.49
N HIS A 708 14.83 -14.84 15.67
CA HIS A 708 15.39 -15.94 16.45
C HIS A 708 14.89 -15.93 17.90
N ILE A 709 14.84 -17.12 18.50
CA ILE A 709 14.69 -17.32 19.94
C ILE A 709 15.95 -18.01 20.45
N VAL A 710 16.42 -17.60 21.62
CA VAL A 710 17.42 -18.35 22.39
C VAL A 710 16.76 -18.91 23.64
N SER A 711 17.09 -20.16 23.98
CA SER A 711 16.63 -20.81 25.22
C SER A 711 17.78 -21.46 25.98
N GLY A 712 17.71 -21.40 27.31
CA GLY A 712 18.62 -22.10 28.21
C GLY A 712 17.86 -23.12 29.07
N SER A 713 18.44 -24.31 29.24
CA SER A 713 17.74 -25.45 29.86
C SER A 713 18.56 -26.17 30.95
N ASN A 714 17.84 -26.96 31.75
CA ASN A 714 18.40 -27.93 32.69
C ASN A 714 19.23 -29.04 32.03
N ASP A 715 19.07 -29.25 30.73
CA ASP A 715 19.94 -30.16 29.96
C ASP A 715 21.36 -29.63 29.72
N LYS A 716 21.66 -28.44 30.27
CA LYS A 716 22.96 -27.74 30.24
C LYS A 716 23.26 -27.07 28.90
N ASN A 717 22.34 -27.12 27.95
CA ASN A 717 22.53 -26.54 26.64
C ASN A 717 21.82 -25.19 26.49
N VAL A 718 22.35 -24.39 25.57
CA VAL A 718 21.66 -23.22 25.02
C VAL A 718 21.27 -23.57 23.59
N GLN A 719 20.02 -23.33 23.20
CA GLN A 719 19.55 -23.57 21.84
C GLN A 719 19.10 -22.28 21.17
N ILE A 720 19.45 -22.15 19.89
CA ILE A 720 18.95 -21.10 19.01
C ILE A 720 17.86 -21.72 18.13
N TRP A 721 16.74 -21.04 18.04
CA TRP A 721 15.59 -21.45 17.25
C TRP A 721 15.25 -20.40 16.23
N ASP A 722 14.84 -20.84 15.06
CA ASP A 722 14.21 -19.98 14.08
C ASP A 722 12.72 -19.84 14.41
N VAL A 723 12.25 -18.60 14.56
CA VAL A 723 10.87 -18.27 14.96
C VAL A 723 9.84 -18.68 13.92
N ASN A 724 10.22 -18.71 12.63
CA ASN A 724 9.29 -18.94 11.52
C ASN A 724 9.15 -20.43 11.19
N THR A 725 10.24 -21.17 11.33
CA THR A 725 10.29 -22.60 11.01
C THR A 725 10.11 -23.48 12.25
N GLY A 726 10.34 -22.92 13.43
CA GLY A 726 10.38 -23.62 14.71
C GLY A 726 11.46 -24.68 14.84
N ARG A 727 12.45 -24.67 13.95
CA ARG A 727 13.57 -25.61 14.01
C ARG A 727 14.65 -25.06 14.93
N SER A 728 15.30 -25.97 15.67
CA SER A 728 16.56 -25.64 16.32
C SER A 728 17.62 -25.45 15.24
N LEU A 729 18.16 -24.24 15.15
CA LEU A 729 19.23 -23.88 14.24
C LEU A 729 20.58 -24.34 14.78
N GLN A 730 20.77 -24.21 16.10
CA GLN A 730 22.03 -24.53 16.73
C GLN A 730 21.83 -24.93 18.20
N THR A 731 22.65 -25.88 18.64
CA THR A 731 22.84 -26.24 20.05
C THR A 731 24.24 -25.82 20.48
N LEU A 732 24.31 -24.97 21.49
CA LEU A 732 25.54 -24.43 22.04
C LEU A 732 25.89 -25.21 23.30
N GLU A 733 26.89 -26.07 23.18
CA GLU A 733 27.37 -26.94 24.25
C GLU A 733 28.58 -26.33 24.94
N GLY A 734 28.64 -26.44 26.28
CA GLY A 734 29.82 -26.01 27.04
C GLY A 734 29.58 -25.73 28.51
N HIS A 735 28.34 -25.48 28.92
CA HIS A 735 28.01 -25.43 30.35
C HIS A 735 28.00 -26.84 30.97
N THR A 736 28.44 -26.93 32.22
CA THR A 736 28.53 -28.23 32.93
C THR A 736 27.34 -28.50 33.85
N LYS A 737 26.52 -27.48 34.10
CA LYS A 737 25.27 -27.53 34.86
C LYS A 737 24.19 -26.71 34.14
N ALA A 738 22.97 -26.77 34.67
CA ALA A 738 21.78 -26.15 34.12
C ALA A 738 21.96 -24.66 33.80
N VAL A 739 21.51 -24.24 32.62
CA VAL A 739 21.56 -22.84 32.17
C VAL A 739 20.34 -22.12 32.70
N MET A 740 20.56 -21.10 33.52
CA MET A 740 19.50 -20.38 34.25
C MET A 740 19.05 -19.10 33.55
N SER A 741 19.90 -18.51 32.71
CA SER A 741 19.62 -17.25 32.02
C SER A 741 20.28 -17.22 30.65
N VAL A 742 19.58 -16.68 29.67
CA VAL A 742 20.09 -16.40 28.32
C VAL A 742 19.65 -15.01 27.86
N GLY A 743 20.41 -14.39 26.98
CA GLY A 743 20.03 -13.12 26.35
C GLY A 743 20.81 -12.83 25.08
N PHE A 744 20.25 -12.00 24.21
CA PHE A 744 20.90 -11.51 22.99
C PHE A 744 21.59 -10.16 23.23
N SER A 745 22.65 -9.90 22.47
CA SER A 745 23.15 -8.54 22.26
C SER A 745 22.20 -7.73 21.37
N SER A 746 22.27 -6.40 21.45
CA SER A 746 21.40 -5.48 20.69
C SER A 746 21.54 -5.60 19.17
N ASP A 747 22.71 -6.00 18.70
CA ASP A 747 23.01 -6.24 17.28
C ASP A 747 22.74 -7.69 16.85
N GLY A 748 22.27 -8.56 17.75
CA GLY A 748 21.99 -9.97 17.49
C GLY A 748 23.21 -10.85 17.21
N SER A 749 24.43 -10.30 17.27
CA SER A 749 25.67 -11.02 16.93
C SER A 749 26.16 -11.96 18.04
N ARG A 750 25.67 -11.77 19.28
CA ARG A 750 26.13 -12.51 20.45
C ARG A 750 24.98 -12.98 21.33
N ILE A 751 25.20 -14.10 21.99
CA ILE A 751 24.37 -14.60 23.08
C ILE A 751 25.20 -14.59 24.36
N VAL A 752 24.60 -14.20 25.47
CA VAL A 752 25.16 -14.41 26.80
C VAL A 752 24.34 -15.48 27.53
N SER A 753 25.01 -16.38 28.25
CA SER A 753 24.36 -17.36 29.10
C SER A 753 24.99 -17.45 30.49
N GLY A 754 24.15 -17.58 31.51
CA GLY A 754 24.56 -17.80 32.90
C GLY A 754 24.10 -19.17 33.38
N SER A 755 24.98 -19.93 34.02
CA SER A 755 24.72 -21.31 34.45
C SER A 755 25.00 -21.51 35.94
N ALA A 756 24.35 -22.53 36.50
CA ALA A 756 24.63 -23.05 37.84
C ALA A 756 26.04 -23.67 37.97
N ASP A 757 26.84 -23.71 36.90
CA ASP A 757 28.26 -24.06 36.92
C ASP A 757 29.17 -22.91 37.34
N ASN A 758 28.59 -21.82 37.84
CA ASN A 758 29.28 -20.62 38.32
C ASN A 758 30.03 -19.86 37.21
N THR A 759 29.65 -20.06 35.95
CA THR A 759 30.23 -19.36 34.80
C THR A 759 29.19 -18.59 33.99
N ILE A 760 29.66 -17.50 33.39
CA ILE A 760 28.98 -16.83 32.28
C ILE A 760 29.74 -17.14 30.99
N ARG A 761 29.01 -17.43 29.92
CA ARG A 761 29.58 -17.63 28.59
C ARG A 761 29.00 -16.62 27.61
N ILE A 762 29.83 -16.19 26.67
CA ILE A 762 29.44 -15.36 25.53
C ILE A 762 29.69 -16.18 24.28
N TRP A 763 28.64 -16.34 23.49
CA TRP A 763 28.60 -17.12 22.27
C TRP A 763 28.45 -16.18 21.08
N ASP A 764 29.15 -16.50 20.00
CA ASP A 764 28.92 -15.91 18.70
C ASP A 764 27.74 -16.62 18.02
N THR A 765 26.73 -15.86 17.58
CA THR A 765 25.46 -16.45 17.07
C THR A 765 25.61 -17.13 15.72
N HIS A 766 26.64 -16.79 14.95
CA HIS A 766 26.84 -17.31 13.60
C HIS A 766 27.72 -18.56 13.58
N SER A 767 28.78 -18.58 14.39
CA SER A 767 29.71 -19.69 14.49
C SER A 767 29.38 -20.67 15.62
N GLY A 768 28.60 -20.24 16.62
CA GLY A 768 28.40 -20.95 17.89
C GLY A 768 29.64 -21.04 18.77
N GLY A 769 30.72 -20.34 18.40
CA GLY A 769 31.95 -20.31 19.17
C GLY A 769 31.76 -19.58 20.50
N THR A 770 32.30 -20.13 21.58
CA THR A 770 32.33 -19.48 22.90
C THR A 770 33.66 -18.77 23.13
N LEU A 771 33.61 -17.60 23.76
CA LEU A 771 34.80 -17.02 24.41
C LEU A 771 35.16 -17.82 25.68
N GLN A 772 36.29 -17.50 26.32
CA GLN A 772 36.65 -18.13 27.59
C GLN A 772 35.56 -17.90 28.66
N PRO A 773 35.19 -18.92 29.45
CA PRO A 773 34.15 -18.79 30.46
C PRO A 773 34.57 -17.78 31.52
N ILE A 774 33.70 -16.80 31.75
CA ILE A 774 33.91 -15.75 32.74
C ILE A 774 33.51 -16.32 34.10
N LYS A 775 34.50 -16.43 34.99
CA LYS A 775 34.32 -16.87 36.38
C LYS A 775 34.22 -15.65 37.28
N GLY A 776 33.25 -15.62 38.17
CA GLY A 776 33.03 -14.49 39.08
C GLY A 776 31.84 -14.65 40.01
N HIS A 777 30.87 -15.49 39.63
CA HIS A 777 29.81 -15.94 40.54
C HIS A 777 30.31 -17.13 41.37
N THR A 778 29.97 -17.15 42.66
CA THR A 778 30.37 -18.21 43.62
C THR A 778 29.15 -18.87 44.21
#